data_AF-A0A5E4B3W1-F1
#
_entry.id   AF-A0A5E4B3W1-F1
#
_cell.length_a   1.000
_cell.length_b   1.000
_cell.length_c   1.000
_cell.angle_alpha   90.00
_cell.angle_beta   90.00
_cell.angle_gamma   90.00
#
_symmetry.space_group_name_H-M   'P 1'
#
loop_
_entity.id
_entity.type
_entity.pdbx_description
1 polymer ?
#
loop_
_entity_poly.entity_id
_entity_poly.type
_entity_poly.pdbx_seq_one_letter_code
_entity_poly.pdbx_strand_id
1 'polypeptide(L)'
;MFRLRTLCAFSWREFQFRSFSCEPLIIQMNKCTDQEQIFDLIERNKETLSENQVECAFNNLWQLQKQKTSLLKNVEYVGDHPQFLTLHNLTTNKIKLMNDDTLVNVLYITQQFAVKAHDPLIQALVTEAWKRMERFDIKVLSTFSTCLADQRLYFSPLMGKIADIVNRNLENIQDLRSLCVLMVNISSLISQHFQEQLVNKTELLFDNMSSPEVDIAKRIVQFLQNVKYRYYPLLERCNKVFLDNINYLDLDSVSKIFDGYQFLQFYSFEFVIVAKKRLTEMIPLFDNPASFVKLFVALGPVAGPEEKKQIASVLHKHLDDYKPVELLKITQALIFLHFQSKALFVKLRELLLSYLKVSVIPSEISILVYAISMLPSPHLDEASVSRIEAVLPQCNLYGLNDFATSVLRWIQYDHMHMSSITGKQLKLLQQLDHYSHQRLQQSNNLDLLWEEVKSLKEDWFRESLVEETIAALHRLMDGMNCMNVSKIASFISRTNYLSTLLLDKIASVVIEQIEKIHPFSILAIILPFSILNYDPPQRNEFLGTCMQCLNSHLGTLDPIMLVFLGFSLATLEYFPENLLKTIFNIKFLARLDSQLEILPSSLRSRVQFRLMELNRAVRLECPEFQIPWFHDRFCQQHYNKGLSFLLVR
;
A
#
# COMPACT_ATOMS: atom_id res chain seq x y z
N MET A 1 20.94 -48.09 58.13
CA MET A 1 20.51 -48.21 59.54
C MET A 1 20.05 -46.83 60.01
N PHE A 2 18.78 -46.49 59.80
CA PHE A 2 17.63 -46.65 60.72
C PHE A 2 17.71 -45.79 62.00
N ARG A 3 16.88 -44.74 62.10
CA ARG A 3 15.66 -44.76 62.94
C ARG A 3 14.81 -43.48 62.81
N LEU A 4 13.51 -43.74 62.61
CA LEU A 4 12.34 -42.92 62.94
C LEU A 4 12.31 -42.45 64.39
N ARG A 5 11.59 -41.34 64.64
CA ARG A 5 10.62 -41.08 65.75
C ARG A 5 9.77 -39.87 65.28
N THR A 6 8.49 -39.91 64.90
CA THR A 6 7.24 -40.41 65.53
C THR A 6 7.15 -40.13 67.03
N LEU A 7 6.34 -39.13 67.43
CA LEU A 7 4.95 -39.36 67.87
C LEU A 7 4.23 -38.04 68.24
N CYS A 8 2.95 -38.02 67.86
CA CYS A 8 1.95 -36.99 68.08
C CYS A 8 1.64 -36.72 69.56
N ALA A 9 1.18 -35.51 69.85
CA ALA A 9 -0.20 -35.20 70.30
C ALA A 9 -0.23 -33.77 70.86
N PHE A 10 -1.15 -32.90 70.42
CA PHE A 10 -1.84 -31.98 71.33
C PHE A 10 -3.16 -31.44 70.74
N SER A 11 -4.21 -31.64 71.53
CA SER A 11 -5.59 -31.15 71.56
C SER A 11 -6.19 -30.35 70.39
N TRP A 12 -7.29 -30.92 69.86
CA TRP A 12 -8.35 -30.20 69.17
C TRP A 12 -9.23 -29.45 70.17
N ARG A 13 -9.43 -28.15 69.93
CA ARG A 13 -10.64 -27.43 70.34
C ARG A 13 -11.18 -26.70 69.11
N GLU A 14 -12.43 -27.04 68.80
CA GLU A 14 -13.22 -26.52 67.69
C GLU A 14 -13.35 -24.99 67.75
N PHE A 15 -13.13 -24.35 66.60
CA PHE A 15 -13.72 -23.05 66.29
C PHE A 15 -14.57 -23.21 65.03
N GLN A 16 -15.81 -22.72 65.11
CA GLN A 16 -16.85 -22.82 64.11
C GLN A 16 -16.41 -22.23 62.75
N PHE A 17 -16.48 -23.03 61.70
CA PHE A 17 -16.32 -22.56 60.32
C PHE A 17 -17.52 -21.72 59.88
N ARG A 18 -17.31 -20.42 59.61
CA ARG A 18 -18.15 -19.69 58.65
C ARG A 18 -17.66 -20.03 57.24
N SER A 19 -18.53 -20.63 56.45
CA SER A 19 -18.30 -20.93 55.04
C SER A 19 -18.22 -19.63 54.21
N PHE A 20 -17.02 -19.08 54.05
CA PHE A 20 -16.74 -18.19 52.91
C PHE A 20 -16.59 -19.08 51.68
N SER A 21 -17.50 -18.96 50.73
CA SER A 21 -17.36 -19.60 49.42
C SER A 21 -16.14 -18.99 48.72
N CYS A 22 -15.00 -19.69 48.75
CA CYS A 22 -13.83 -19.36 47.95
C CYS A 22 -14.14 -19.60 46.48
N GLU A 23 -14.84 -18.66 45.85
CA GLU A 23 -15.04 -18.69 44.41
C GLU A 23 -13.72 -18.25 43.74
N PRO A 24 -13.09 -19.10 42.87
CA PRO A 24 -11.83 -18.78 42.21
C PRO A 24 -11.87 -17.40 41.53
N LEU A 25 -10.78 -16.62 41.66
CA LEU A 25 -10.70 -15.24 41.15
C LEU A 25 -11.04 -15.11 39.65
N ILE A 26 -10.72 -16.13 38.85
CA ILE A 26 -11.10 -16.21 37.41
C ILE A 26 -12.62 -16.20 37.23
N ILE A 27 -13.37 -16.90 38.09
CA ILE A 27 -14.84 -16.92 38.03
C ILE A 27 -15.40 -15.55 38.42
N GLN A 28 -14.77 -14.85 39.36
CA GLN A 28 -15.16 -13.48 39.72
C GLN A 28 -14.92 -12.51 38.57
N MET A 29 -13.77 -12.60 37.89
CA MET A 29 -13.45 -11.79 36.70
C MET A 29 -14.45 -12.04 35.56
N ASN A 30 -14.79 -13.30 35.28
CA ASN A 30 -15.75 -13.65 34.22
C ASN A 30 -17.20 -13.21 34.51
N LYS A 31 -17.54 -12.94 35.78
CA LYS A 31 -18.85 -12.41 36.18
C LYS A 31 -18.92 -10.88 36.12
N CYS A 32 -17.80 -10.20 35.89
CA CYS A 32 -17.78 -8.74 35.82
C CYS A 32 -18.58 -8.25 34.62
N THR A 33 -19.42 -7.24 34.84
CA THR A 33 -20.27 -6.63 33.80
C THR A 33 -19.73 -5.27 33.34
N ASP A 34 -18.78 -4.72 34.08
CA ASP A 34 -18.15 -3.44 33.81
C ASP A 34 -16.64 -3.49 34.06
N GLN A 35 -15.92 -2.54 33.45
CA GLN A 35 -14.46 -2.47 33.45
C GLN A 35 -13.90 -2.04 34.81
N GLU A 36 -14.62 -1.20 35.56
CA GLU A 36 -14.24 -0.79 36.92
C GLU A 36 -14.18 -1.97 37.88
N GLN A 37 -15.10 -2.93 37.75
CA GLN A 37 -15.12 -4.14 38.58
C GLN A 37 -13.86 -5.00 38.36
N ILE A 38 -13.36 -5.03 37.12
CA ILE A 38 -12.13 -5.75 36.79
C ILE A 38 -10.92 -5.01 37.36
N PHE A 39 -10.89 -3.68 37.24
CA PHE A 39 -9.82 -2.86 37.79
C PHE A 39 -9.75 -2.92 39.32
N ASP A 40 -10.90 -2.90 40.01
CA ASP A 40 -11.01 -3.12 41.45
C ASP A 40 -10.41 -4.48 41.88
N LEU A 41 -10.68 -5.53 41.10
CA LEU A 41 -10.13 -6.87 41.36
C LEU A 41 -8.62 -6.93 41.12
N ILE A 42 -8.12 -6.22 40.11
CA ILE A 42 -6.67 -6.10 39.83
C ILE A 42 -5.98 -5.36 40.97
N GLU A 43 -6.55 -4.24 41.43
CA GLU A 43 -5.98 -3.43 42.51
C GLU A 43 -5.89 -4.22 43.83
N ARG A 44 -6.94 -4.96 44.18
CA ARG A 44 -7.00 -5.79 45.40
C ARG A 44 -6.03 -6.97 45.39
N ASN A 45 -5.61 -7.44 44.22
CA ASN A 45 -4.83 -8.69 44.07
C ASN A 45 -3.48 -8.49 43.35
N LYS A 46 -3.00 -7.24 43.23
CA LYS A 46 -1.81 -6.87 42.42
C LYS A 46 -0.58 -7.76 42.62
N GLU A 47 -0.32 -8.26 43.83
CA GLU A 47 0.87 -9.08 44.14
C GLU A 47 0.65 -10.59 43.95
N THR A 48 -0.60 -11.04 43.83
CA THR A 48 -0.98 -12.47 43.84
C THR A 48 -1.48 -12.99 42.50
N LEU A 49 -1.68 -12.12 41.50
CA LEU A 49 -2.20 -12.52 40.19
C LEU A 49 -1.26 -13.51 39.48
N SER A 50 -1.78 -14.68 39.08
CA SER A 50 -1.07 -15.62 38.20
C SER A 50 -1.13 -15.18 36.73
N GLU A 51 -0.27 -15.76 35.88
CA GLU A 51 -0.27 -15.54 34.43
C GLU A 51 -1.63 -15.81 33.78
N ASN A 52 -2.32 -16.87 34.20
CA ASN A 52 -3.67 -17.20 33.71
C ASN A 52 -4.72 -16.16 34.16
N GLN A 53 -4.54 -15.56 35.34
CA GLN A 53 -5.42 -14.51 35.83
C GLN A 53 -5.15 -13.17 35.13
N VAL A 54 -3.90 -12.88 34.79
CA VAL A 54 -3.54 -11.74 33.94
C VAL A 54 -4.18 -11.87 32.56
N GLU A 55 -4.11 -13.05 31.94
CA GLU A 55 -4.78 -13.31 30.67
C GLU A 55 -6.31 -13.12 30.77
N CYS A 56 -6.91 -13.68 31.83
CA CYS A 56 -8.33 -13.55 32.10
C CYS A 56 -8.76 -12.07 32.24
N ALA A 57 -7.94 -11.25 32.88
CA ALA A 57 -8.17 -9.81 32.99
C ALA A 57 -8.20 -9.12 31.61
N PHE A 58 -7.17 -9.34 30.78
CA PHE A 58 -7.11 -8.80 29.42
C PHE A 58 -8.29 -9.27 28.57
N ASN A 59 -8.62 -10.56 28.61
CA ASN A 59 -9.73 -11.14 27.88
C ASN A 59 -11.06 -10.48 28.26
N ASN A 60 -11.36 -10.34 29.55
CA ASN A 60 -12.61 -9.73 29.99
C ASN A 60 -12.68 -8.23 29.62
N LEU A 61 -11.58 -7.48 29.78
CA LEU A 61 -11.52 -6.08 29.35
C LEU A 61 -11.80 -5.94 27.85
N TRP A 62 -11.23 -6.82 27.03
CA TRP A 62 -11.46 -6.82 25.59
C TRP A 62 -12.87 -7.25 25.19
N GLN A 63 -13.43 -8.29 25.84
CA GLN A 63 -14.80 -8.75 25.58
C GLN A 63 -15.82 -7.64 25.88
N LEU A 64 -15.67 -6.93 26.99
CA LEU A 64 -16.52 -5.79 27.33
C LEU A 64 -16.46 -4.65 26.30
N GLN A 65 -15.33 -4.49 25.59
CA GLN A 65 -15.22 -3.53 24.48
C GLN A 65 -15.78 -4.09 23.17
N LYS A 66 -15.67 -5.39 22.92
CA LYS A 66 -16.19 -6.04 21.72
C LYS A 66 -17.72 -6.04 21.68
N GLN A 67 -18.37 -6.11 22.83
CA GLN A 67 -19.83 -6.07 22.96
C GLN A 67 -20.43 -4.67 22.73
N LYS A 68 -19.62 -3.61 22.78
CA LYS A 68 -20.06 -2.23 22.54
C LYS A 68 -20.04 -1.90 21.04
N THR A 69 -21.07 -1.19 20.56
CA THR A 69 -21.12 -0.61 19.20
C THR A 69 -19.95 0.34 18.99
N SER A 70 -19.50 0.55 17.74
CA SER A 70 -18.31 1.37 17.43
C SER A 70 -18.30 2.78 18.04
N LEU A 71 -19.48 3.37 18.26
CA LEU A 71 -19.66 4.69 18.89
C LEU A 71 -19.54 4.69 20.42
N LEU A 72 -19.59 3.52 21.07
CA LEU A 72 -19.57 3.34 22.54
C LEU A 72 -18.27 2.71 23.05
N LYS A 73 -17.31 2.46 22.15
CA LYS A 73 -16.01 1.87 22.52
C LYS A 73 -15.16 2.91 23.24
N ASN A 74 -14.82 2.65 24.49
CA ASN A 74 -13.99 3.52 25.33
C ASN A 74 -12.56 2.97 25.41
N VAL A 75 -11.95 2.70 24.26
CA VAL A 75 -10.62 2.05 24.18
C VAL A 75 -9.54 2.94 24.79
N GLU A 76 -9.59 4.24 24.52
CA GLU A 76 -8.64 5.24 25.06
C GLU A 76 -8.72 5.32 26.59
N TYR A 77 -9.93 5.36 27.14
CA TYR A 77 -10.16 5.40 28.59
C TYR A 77 -9.53 4.19 29.32
N VAL A 78 -9.68 2.99 28.76
CA VAL A 78 -9.13 1.75 29.33
C VAL A 78 -7.61 1.75 29.24
N GLY A 79 -7.07 2.21 28.10
CA GLY A 79 -5.63 2.30 27.89
C GLY A 79 -4.93 3.28 28.84
N ASP A 80 -5.59 4.40 29.16
CA ASP A 80 -5.07 5.44 30.06
C ASP A 80 -5.33 5.14 31.56
N HIS A 81 -6.03 4.05 31.86
CA HIS A 81 -6.41 3.72 33.23
C HIS A 81 -5.21 3.25 34.08
N PRO A 82 -5.01 3.73 35.33
CA PRO A 82 -3.84 3.38 36.15
C PRO A 82 -3.69 1.88 36.43
N GLN A 83 -4.82 1.17 36.57
CA GLN A 83 -4.84 -0.28 36.82
C GLN A 83 -4.52 -1.07 35.54
N PHE A 84 -4.69 -0.47 34.35
CA PHE A 84 -4.20 -1.04 33.09
C PHE A 84 -2.67 -0.96 33.01
N LEU A 85 -2.07 0.15 33.45
CA LEU A 85 -0.61 0.25 33.60
C LEU A 85 -0.07 -0.73 34.67
N THR A 86 -0.82 -0.95 35.75
CA THR A 86 -0.50 -1.98 36.74
C THR A 86 -0.47 -3.36 36.09
N LEU A 87 -1.48 -3.68 35.26
CA LEU A 87 -1.54 -4.92 34.49
C LEU A 87 -0.36 -5.06 33.51
N HIS A 88 0.08 -3.97 32.86
CA HIS A 88 1.28 -3.94 32.01
C HIS A 88 2.55 -4.30 32.80
N ASN A 89 2.74 -3.70 33.98
CA ASN A 89 3.90 -3.96 34.83
C ASN A 89 3.92 -5.41 35.33
N LEU A 90 2.77 -5.94 35.74
CA LEU A 90 2.64 -7.34 36.17
C LEU A 90 2.92 -8.31 35.02
N THR A 91 2.42 -7.99 33.83
CA THR A 91 2.68 -8.75 32.61
C THR A 91 4.18 -8.80 32.34
N THR A 92 4.87 -7.65 32.35
CA THR A 92 6.32 -7.53 32.10
C THR A 92 7.14 -8.47 32.99
N ASN A 93 6.78 -8.60 34.27
CA ASN A 93 7.47 -9.48 35.21
C ASN A 93 7.19 -10.97 34.97
N LYS A 94 6.08 -11.30 34.33
CA LYS A 94 5.57 -12.69 34.16
C LYS A 94 5.69 -13.22 32.73
N ILE A 95 6.16 -12.43 31.76
CA ILE A 95 6.30 -12.82 30.34
C ILE A 95 6.92 -14.22 30.18
N LYS A 96 8.00 -14.51 30.92
CA LYS A 96 8.71 -15.80 30.80
C LYS A 96 7.88 -17.00 31.28
N LEU A 97 6.91 -16.78 32.18
CA LEU A 97 6.06 -17.82 32.77
C LEU A 97 4.79 -18.07 31.96
N MET A 98 4.42 -17.15 31.06
CA MET A 98 3.26 -17.30 30.18
C MET A 98 3.48 -18.48 29.22
N ASN A 99 2.41 -19.23 28.95
CA ASN A 99 2.39 -20.17 27.83
C ASN A 99 2.27 -19.42 26.50
N ASP A 100 2.44 -20.14 25.38
CA ASP A 100 2.53 -19.52 24.05
C ASP A 100 1.21 -18.85 23.61
N ASP A 101 0.05 -19.43 23.92
CA ASP A 101 -1.27 -18.86 23.60
C ASP A 101 -1.52 -17.58 24.42
N THR A 102 -1.34 -17.65 25.74
CA THR A 102 -1.45 -16.51 26.65
C THR A 102 -0.53 -15.36 26.23
N LEU A 103 0.73 -15.66 25.90
CA LEU A 103 1.72 -14.65 25.49
C LEU A 103 1.26 -13.85 24.27
N VAL A 104 0.82 -14.55 23.22
CA VAL A 104 0.41 -13.93 21.96
C VAL A 104 -0.97 -13.27 22.09
N ASN A 105 -1.88 -13.85 22.85
CA ASN A 105 -3.20 -13.27 23.10
C ASN A 105 -3.09 -11.96 23.90
N VAL A 106 -2.26 -11.90 24.93
CA VAL A 106 -1.99 -10.66 25.68
C VAL A 106 -1.36 -9.60 24.77
N LEU A 107 -0.40 -9.97 23.91
CA LEU A 107 0.16 -9.06 22.90
C LEU A 107 -0.93 -8.50 21.98
N TYR A 108 -1.77 -9.37 21.43
CA TYR A 108 -2.87 -8.99 20.54
C TYR A 108 -3.81 -7.99 21.22
N ILE A 109 -4.28 -8.30 22.43
CA ILE A 109 -5.21 -7.44 23.17
C ILE A 109 -4.57 -6.09 23.51
N THR A 110 -3.31 -6.11 23.97
CA THR A 110 -2.57 -4.87 24.32
C THR A 110 -2.50 -3.91 23.13
N GLN A 111 -2.30 -4.43 21.92
CA GLN A 111 -2.28 -3.61 20.70
C GLN A 111 -3.65 -3.04 20.33
N GLN A 112 -4.75 -3.75 20.63
CA GLN A 112 -6.10 -3.25 20.40
C GLN A 112 -6.43 -2.01 21.26
N PHE A 113 -5.76 -1.85 22.40
CA PHE A 113 -5.90 -0.67 23.28
C PHE A 113 -5.05 0.53 22.87
N ALA A 114 -4.60 0.59 21.60
CA ALA A 114 -3.86 1.71 21.00
C ALA A 114 -2.56 2.09 21.73
N VAL A 115 -1.96 1.12 22.42
CA VAL A 115 -0.64 1.25 23.02
C VAL A 115 0.40 1.46 21.90
N LYS A 116 1.19 2.54 21.99
CA LYS A 116 2.13 2.96 20.94
C LYS A 116 3.03 1.79 20.52
N ALA A 117 3.34 1.66 19.24
CA ALA A 117 4.21 0.58 18.71
C ALA A 117 5.62 0.50 19.37
N HIS A 118 6.03 1.55 20.08
CA HIS A 118 7.28 1.62 20.84
C HIS A 118 7.11 1.39 22.35
N ASP A 119 5.98 0.87 22.79
CA ASP A 119 5.77 0.52 24.19
C ASP A 119 6.73 -0.62 24.61
N PRO A 120 7.47 -0.46 25.73
CA PRO A 120 8.40 -1.47 26.23
C PRO A 120 7.78 -2.86 26.44
N LEU A 121 6.50 -2.94 26.82
CA LEU A 121 5.78 -4.21 26.99
C LEU A 121 5.58 -4.90 25.64
N ILE A 122 5.15 -4.17 24.61
CA ILE A 122 4.98 -4.72 23.25
C ILE A 122 6.31 -5.26 22.74
N GLN A 123 7.40 -4.51 22.93
CA GLN A 123 8.74 -4.96 22.53
C GLN A 123 9.17 -6.23 23.28
N ALA A 124 8.91 -6.29 24.60
CA ALA A 124 9.25 -7.45 25.41
C ALA A 124 8.46 -8.70 25.01
N LEU A 125 7.15 -8.55 24.77
CA LEU A 125 6.25 -9.62 24.30
C LEU A 125 6.65 -10.12 22.91
N VAL A 126 6.91 -9.22 21.94
CA VAL A 126 7.38 -9.60 20.59
C VAL A 126 8.74 -10.30 20.66
N THR A 127 9.66 -9.82 21.49
CA THR A 127 10.99 -10.43 21.67
C THR A 127 10.90 -11.84 22.25
N GLU A 128 10.06 -12.04 23.27
CA GLU A 128 9.87 -13.37 23.83
C GLU A 128 9.13 -14.31 22.85
N ALA A 129 8.11 -13.81 22.15
CA ALA A 129 7.40 -14.56 21.13
C ALA A 129 8.32 -15.01 19.99
N TRP A 130 9.25 -14.14 19.55
CA TRP A 130 10.27 -14.50 18.57
C TRP A 130 11.11 -15.71 19.03
N LYS A 131 11.61 -15.71 20.27
CA LYS A 131 12.44 -16.82 20.79
C LYS A 131 11.71 -18.16 20.75
N ARG A 132 10.38 -18.14 20.94
CA ARG A 132 9.54 -19.33 21.04
C ARG A 132 8.86 -19.72 19.73
N MET A 133 8.97 -18.90 18.70
CA MET A 133 8.18 -18.98 17.47
C MET A 133 8.21 -20.34 16.75
N GLU A 134 9.32 -21.08 16.81
CA GLU A 134 9.42 -22.44 16.22
C GLU A 134 8.54 -23.48 16.93
N ARG A 135 8.07 -23.19 18.14
CA ARG A 135 7.21 -24.09 18.94
C ARG A 135 5.73 -23.77 18.78
N PHE A 136 5.39 -22.61 18.20
CA PHE A 136 4.02 -22.18 18.07
C PHE A 136 3.22 -23.12 17.18
N ASP A 137 2.01 -23.45 17.61
CA ASP A 137 1.04 -24.03 16.71
C ASP A 137 0.57 -23.00 15.67
N ILE A 138 -0.15 -23.48 14.66
CA ILE A 138 -0.59 -22.64 13.53
C ILE A 138 -1.56 -21.53 13.97
N LYS A 139 -2.34 -21.73 15.04
CA LYS A 139 -3.31 -20.75 15.52
C LYS A 139 -2.62 -19.61 16.30
N VAL A 140 -1.66 -19.96 17.13
CA VAL A 140 -0.81 -18.99 17.83
C VAL A 140 0.04 -18.22 16.81
N LEU A 141 0.60 -18.92 15.81
CA LEU A 141 1.39 -18.31 14.75
C LEU A 141 0.56 -17.34 13.89
N SER A 142 -0.70 -17.69 13.58
CA SER A 142 -1.59 -16.82 12.81
C SER A 142 -1.92 -15.54 13.58
N THR A 143 -2.23 -15.65 14.88
CA THR A 143 -2.48 -14.51 15.77
C THR A 143 -1.24 -13.62 15.90
N PHE A 144 -0.06 -14.23 16.07
CA PHE A 144 1.20 -13.50 16.14
C PHE A 144 1.51 -12.76 14.83
N SER A 145 1.24 -13.38 13.68
CA SER A 145 1.42 -12.71 12.37
C SER A 145 0.54 -11.46 12.22
N THR A 146 -0.69 -11.49 12.77
CA THR A 146 -1.57 -10.32 12.81
C THR A 146 -0.98 -9.22 13.70
N CYS A 147 -0.45 -9.58 14.87
CA CYS A 147 0.20 -8.62 15.76
C CYS A 147 1.37 -7.88 15.07
N LEU A 148 2.15 -8.58 14.24
CA LEU A 148 3.23 -7.99 13.44
C LEU A 148 2.70 -7.12 12.30
N ALA A 149 1.63 -7.56 11.62
CA ALA A 149 0.96 -6.81 10.57
C ALA A 149 0.42 -5.47 11.10
N ASP A 150 -0.18 -5.45 12.28
CA ASP A 150 -0.70 -4.24 12.94
C ASP A 150 0.42 -3.23 13.27
N GLN A 151 1.65 -3.71 13.50
CA GLN A 151 2.86 -2.88 13.64
C GLN A 151 3.50 -2.48 12.30
N ARG A 152 2.85 -2.80 11.17
CA ARG A 152 3.35 -2.60 9.80
C ARG A 152 4.66 -3.35 9.50
N LEU A 153 4.92 -4.46 10.19
CA LEU A 153 6.14 -5.28 10.04
C LEU A 153 6.03 -6.38 8.98
N TYR A 154 5.33 -6.12 7.87
CA TYR A 154 5.10 -7.09 6.78
C TYR A 154 6.39 -7.57 6.11
N PHE A 155 7.44 -6.74 6.07
CA PHE A 155 8.73 -7.05 5.43
C PHE A 155 9.84 -7.42 6.43
N SER A 156 9.46 -7.74 7.68
CA SER A 156 10.43 -8.03 8.73
C SER A 156 11.04 -9.44 8.61
N PRO A 157 12.27 -9.66 9.13
CA PRO A 157 12.84 -11.00 9.25
C PRO A 157 11.94 -11.97 10.03
N LEU A 158 11.17 -11.45 10.99
CA LEU A 158 10.16 -12.19 11.75
C LEU A 158 9.08 -12.75 10.81
N MET A 159 8.48 -11.90 9.98
CA MET A 159 7.47 -12.31 9.01
C MET A 159 8.04 -13.30 7.99
N GLY A 160 9.30 -13.11 7.57
CA GLY A 160 10.00 -14.07 6.70
C GLY A 160 10.18 -15.44 7.35
N LYS A 161 10.50 -15.47 8.65
CA LYS A 161 10.63 -16.72 9.41
C LYS A 161 9.26 -17.39 9.66
N ILE A 162 8.19 -16.61 9.84
CA ILE A 162 6.82 -17.15 9.83
C ILE A 162 6.54 -17.83 8.49
N ALA A 163 6.83 -17.17 7.37
CA ALA A 163 6.63 -17.74 6.04
C ALA A 163 7.38 -19.07 5.84
N ASP A 164 8.63 -19.16 6.34
CA ASP A 164 9.41 -20.41 6.33
C ASP A 164 8.78 -21.53 7.18
N ILE A 165 8.28 -21.22 8.39
CA ILE A 165 7.57 -22.18 9.24
C ILE A 165 6.31 -22.70 8.55
N VAL A 166 5.54 -21.81 7.92
CA VAL A 166 4.35 -22.21 7.15
C VAL A 166 4.74 -23.11 5.98
N ASN A 167 5.81 -22.79 5.25
CA ASN A 167 6.28 -23.58 4.12
C ASN A 167 6.69 -25.00 4.54
N ARG A 168 7.47 -25.13 5.62
CA ARG A 168 7.92 -26.43 6.14
C ARG A 168 6.77 -27.32 6.64
N ASN A 169 5.72 -26.71 7.17
CA ASN A 169 4.62 -27.42 7.81
C ASN A 169 3.34 -27.48 6.97
N LEU A 170 3.33 -26.98 5.74
CA LEU A 170 2.13 -26.75 4.93
C LEU A 170 1.22 -27.98 4.82
N GLU A 171 1.81 -29.16 4.62
CA GLU A 171 1.07 -30.42 4.47
C GLU A 171 0.24 -30.76 5.72
N ASN A 172 0.77 -30.44 6.91
CA ASN A 172 0.16 -30.75 8.20
C ASN A 172 -0.92 -29.75 8.61
N ILE A 173 -1.02 -28.60 7.95
CA ILE A 173 -2.00 -27.57 8.29
C ILE A 173 -3.41 -28.05 7.90
N GLN A 174 -4.33 -28.06 8.87
CA GLN A 174 -5.74 -28.40 8.66
C GLN A 174 -6.68 -27.21 8.93
N ASP A 175 -6.28 -26.28 9.79
CA ASP A 175 -7.08 -25.09 10.10
C ASP A 175 -6.96 -24.04 8.97
N LEU A 176 -7.96 -24.07 8.07
CA LEU A 176 -8.07 -23.14 6.95
C LEU A 176 -8.13 -21.68 7.42
N ARG A 177 -8.78 -21.39 8.54
CA ARG A 177 -8.95 -20.01 9.03
C ARG A 177 -7.60 -19.41 9.39
N SER A 178 -6.80 -20.12 10.18
CA SER A 178 -5.44 -19.68 10.53
C SER A 178 -4.53 -19.62 9.31
N LEU A 179 -4.65 -20.57 8.38
CA LEU A 179 -3.89 -20.56 7.13
C LEU A 179 -4.17 -19.30 6.31
N CYS A 180 -5.45 -18.92 6.12
CA CYS A 180 -5.80 -17.73 5.35
C CYS A 180 -5.30 -16.43 5.99
N VAL A 181 -5.26 -16.34 7.33
CA VAL A 181 -4.64 -15.20 8.04
C VAL A 181 -3.15 -15.12 7.71
N LEU A 182 -2.45 -16.24 7.84
CA LEU A 182 -1.01 -16.33 7.55
C LEU A 182 -0.72 -15.96 6.09
N MET A 183 -1.47 -16.52 5.14
CA MET A 183 -1.34 -16.25 3.71
C MET A 183 -1.38 -14.75 3.40
N VAL A 184 -2.39 -14.03 3.91
CA VAL A 184 -2.51 -12.57 3.70
C VAL A 184 -1.31 -11.82 4.28
N ASN A 185 -0.83 -12.20 5.46
CA ASN A 185 0.25 -11.48 6.15
C ASN A 185 1.64 -11.75 5.55
N ILE A 186 1.89 -12.95 5.01
CA ILE A 186 3.17 -13.34 4.40
C ILE A 186 3.25 -13.05 2.90
N SER A 187 2.17 -12.58 2.27
CA SER A 187 2.02 -12.52 0.80
C SER A 187 3.16 -11.80 0.07
N SER A 188 3.78 -10.81 0.70
CA SER A 188 4.86 -10.01 0.11
C SER A 188 6.24 -10.67 0.16
N LEU A 189 6.39 -11.79 0.86
CA LEU A 189 7.68 -12.45 1.13
C LEU A 189 7.82 -13.83 0.49
N ILE A 190 6.74 -14.37 -0.08
CA ILE A 190 6.67 -15.75 -0.57
C ILE A 190 6.98 -15.84 -2.07
N SER A 191 7.67 -16.92 -2.46
CA SER A 191 7.97 -17.21 -3.86
C SER A 191 6.73 -17.68 -4.62
N GLN A 192 6.75 -17.58 -5.94
CA GLN A 192 5.65 -18.07 -6.79
C GLN A 192 5.35 -19.55 -6.57
N HIS A 193 6.38 -20.39 -6.43
CA HIS A 193 6.20 -21.81 -6.15
C HIS A 193 5.45 -22.06 -4.83
N PHE A 194 5.80 -21.31 -3.78
CA PHE A 194 5.11 -21.43 -2.49
C PHE A 194 3.69 -20.87 -2.55
N GLN A 195 3.44 -19.81 -3.33
CA GLN A 195 2.08 -19.31 -3.61
C GLN A 195 1.20 -20.39 -4.23
N GLU A 196 1.70 -21.10 -5.24
CA GLU A 196 0.97 -22.20 -5.90
C GLU A 196 0.63 -23.33 -4.92
N GLN A 197 1.59 -23.72 -4.08
CA GLN A 197 1.37 -24.73 -3.03
C GLN A 197 0.31 -24.29 -2.01
N LEU A 198 0.37 -23.04 -1.55
CA LEU A 198 -0.62 -22.47 -0.63
C LEU A 198 -2.01 -22.46 -1.24
N VAL A 199 -2.15 -22.09 -2.51
CA VAL A 199 -3.43 -22.06 -3.22
C VAL A 199 -4.01 -23.46 -3.37
N ASN A 200 -3.21 -24.44 -3.80
CA ASN A 200 -3.65 -25.84 -3.93
C ASN A 200 -4.06 -26.43 -2.57
N LYS A 201 -3.29 -26.16 -1.51
CA LYS A 201 -3.64 -26.59 -0.15
C LYS A 201 -4.93 -25.94 0.35
N THR A 202 -5.10 -24.64 0.06
CA THR A 202 -6.31 -23.88 0.41
C THR A 202 -7.52 -24.44 -0.28
N GLU A 203 -7.43 -24.75 -1.58
CA GLU A 203 -8.53 -25.38 -2.33
C GLU A 203 -8.94 -26.72 -1.71
N LEU A 204 -7.98 -27.60 -1.42
CA LEU A 204 -8.26 -28.89 -0.80
C LEU A 204 -8.94 -28.76 0.58
N LEU A 205 -8.47 -27.84 1.42
CA LEU A 205 -9.09 -27.59 2.72
C LEU A 205 -10.48 -26.95 2.59
N PHE A 206 -10.67 -26.09 1.59
CA PHE A 206 -11.94 -25.43 1.32
C PHE A 206 -13.01 -26.44 0.88
N ASP A 207 -12.66 -27.42 0.05
CA ASP A 207 -13.58 -28.45 -0.42
C ASP A 207 -14.06 -29.41 0.69
N ASN A 208 -13.23 -29.59 1.72
CA ASN A 208 -13.58 -30.43 2.87
C ASN A 208 -14.50 -29.71 3.88
N MET A 209 -14.74 -28.40 3.74
CA MET A 209 -15.57 -27.62 4.64
C MET A 209 -17.05 -27.76 4.27
N SER A 210 -17.89 -28.13 5.25
CA SER A 210 -19.35 -28.26 5.04
C SER A 210 -20.03 -26.92 4.76
N SER A 211 -19.52 -25.83 5.33
CA SER A 211 -20.01 -24.46 5.09
C SER A 211 -18.86 -23.46 5.32
N PRO A 212 -18.22 -22.94 4.25
CA PRO A 212 -17.10 -22.02 4.41
C PRO A 212 -17.58 -20.65 4.94
N GLU A 213 -16.85 -20.09 5.90
CA GLU A 213 -17.15 -18.76 6.44
C GLU A 213 -16.87 -17.66 5.39
N VAL A 214 -17.70 -16.62 5.37
CA VAL A 214 -17.53 -15.46 4.47
C VAL A 214 -16.16 -14.79 4.65
N ASP A 215 -15.66 -14.70 5.89
CA ASP A 215 -14.37 -14.07 6.17
C ASP A 215 -13.19 -14.88 5.63
N ILE A 216 -13.32 -16.21 5.54
CA ILE A 216 -12.31 -17.07 4.89
C ILE A 216 -12.27 -16.72 3.40
N ALA A 217 -13.42 -16.71 2.72
CA ALA A 217 -13.50 -16.36 1.30
C ALA A 217 -12.95 -14.95 1.01
N LYS A 218 -13.25 -13.95 1.86
CA LYS A 218 -12.68 -12.59 1.74
C LYS A 218 -11.15 -12.59 1.83
N ARG A 219 -10.58 -13.31 2.80
CA ARG A 219 -9.12 -13.41 2.98
C ARG A 219 -8.44 -14.11 1.81
N ILE A 220 -9.09 -15.13 1.24
CA ILE A 220 -8.58 -15.82 0.05
C ILE A 220 -8.50 -14.85 -1.14
N VAL A 221 -9.57 -14.10 -1.42
CA VAL A 221 -9.57 -13.09 -2.49
C VAL A 221 -8.50 -12.03 -2.24
N GLN A 222 -8.38 -11.54 -1.00
CA GLN A 222 -7.35 -10.57 -0.60
C GLN A 222 -5.94 -11.12 -0.81
N PHE A 223 -5.69 -12.38 -0.44
CA PHE A 223 -4.40 -13.03 -0.67
C PHE A 223 -4.07 -13.08 -2.16
N LEU A 224 -4.99 -13.56 -2.99
CA LEU A 224 -4.82 -13.65 -4.45
C LEU A 224 -4.52 -12.28 -5.06
N GLN A 225 -5.20 -11.22 -4.59
CA GLN A 225 -4.90 -9.83 -4.98
C GLN A 225 -3.48 -9.43 -4.59
N ASN A 226 -3.07 -9.67 -3.34
CA ASN A 226 -1.74 -9.29 -2.85
C ASN A 226 -0.62 -9.94 -3.66
N VAL A 227 -0.75 -11.23 -3.99
CA VAL A 227 0.24 -11.97 -4.79
C VAL A 227 0.05 -11.80 -6.30
N LYS A 228 -1.03 -11.13 -6.73
CA LYS A 228 -1.40 -10.93 -8.14
C LYS A 228 -1.58 -12.23 -8.92
N TYR A 229 -2.06 -13.28 -8.24
CA TYR A 229 -2.20 -14.61 -8.81
C TYR A 229 -3.66 -14.92 -9.17
N ARG A 230 -3.89 -15.26 -10.45
CA ARG A 230 -5.23 -15.50 -10.99
C ARG A 230 -5.55 -16.98 -10.96
N TYR A 231 -6.21 -17.40 -9.88
CA TYR A 231 -6.62 -18.80 -9.72
C TYR A 231 -8.14 -18.92 -9.70
N TYR A 232 -8.73 -19.06 -10.88
CA TYR A 232 -10.18 -19.07 -11.06
C TYR A 232 -10.95 -20.15 -10.27
N PRO A 233 -10.46 -21.40 -10.14
CA PRO A 233 -11.20 -22.44 -9.40
C PRO A 233 -11.50 -22.06 -7.94
N LEU A 234 -10.55 -21.40 -7.28
CA LEU A 234 -10.74 -20.94 -5.90
C LEU A 234 -11.59 -19.67 -5.83
N LEU A 235 -11.50 -18.80 -6.84
CA LEU A 235 -12.36 -17.62 -6.95
C LEU A 235 -13.83 -17.99 -7.19
N GLU A 236 -14.12 -19.02 -7.98
CA GLU A 236 -15.47 -19.57 -8.18
C GLU A 236 -16.06 -20.10 -6.87
N ARG A 237 -15.25 -20.80 -6.07
CA ARG A 237 -15.67 -21.28 -4.73
C ARG A 237 -15.95 -20.13 -3.78
N CYS A 238 -15.09 -19.12 -3.74
CA CYS A 238 -15.32 -17.90 -2.95
C CYS A 238 -16.59 -17.17 -3.42
N ASN A 239 -16.79 -17.08 -4.74
CA ASN A 239 -17.97 -16.47 -5.34
C ASN A 239 -19.26 -17.15 -4.88
N LYS A 240 -19.30 -18.49 -4.84
CA LYS A 240 -20.44 -19.25 -4.33
C LYS A 240 -20.76 -18.89 -2.87
N VAL A 241 -19.75 -18.83 -2.01
CA VAL A 241 -19.93 -18.41 -0.61
C VAL A 241 -20.51 -16.99 -0.50
N PHE A 242 -20.03 -16.06 -1.34
CA PHE A 242 -20.56 -14.70 -1.35
C PHE A 242 -21.99 -14.61 -1.86
N LEU A 243 -22.35 -15.40 -2.87
CA LEU A 243 -23.71 -15.50 -3.37
C LEU A 243 -24.67 -16.02 -2.29
N ASP A 244 -24.28 -17.10 -1.59
CA ASP A 244 -25.10 -17.72 -0.54
C ASP A 244 -25.29 -16.79 0.68
N ASN A 245 -24.36 -15.85 0.90
CA ASN A 245 -24.35 -14.95 2.07
C ASN A 245 -24.55 -13.47 1.73
N ILE A 246 -25.05 -13.15 0.53
CA ILE A 246 -25.12 -11.76 0.04
C ILE A 246 -25.85 -10.80 0.99
N ASN A 247 -26.90 -11.26 1.67
CA ASN A 247 -27.72 -10.44 2.55
C ASN A 247 -26.96 -9.97 3.80
N TYR A 248 -25.90 -10.68 4.18
CA TYR A 248 -25.05 -10.35 5.34
C TYR A 248 -23.81 -9.54 4.96
N LEU A 249 -23.56 -9.34 3.65
CA LEU A 249 -22.47 -8.49 3.20
C LEU A 249 -22.85 -7.02 3.36
N ASP A 250 -21.98 -6.27 4.02
CA ASP A 250 -22.05 -4.81 4.10
C ASP A 250 -21.43 -4.15 2.86
N LEU A 251 -21.59 -2.83 2.77
CA LEU A 251 -21.07 -2.04 1.64
C LEU A 251 -19.56 -2.20 1.46
N ASP A 252 -18.79 -2.20 2.56
CA ASP A 252 -17.33 -2.31 2.51
C ASP A 252 -16.89 -3.67 1.97
N SER A 253 -17.57 -4.74 2.40
CA SER A 253 -17.35 -6.10 1.91
C SER A 253 -17.65 -6.21 0.42
N VAL A 254 -18.81 -5.73 -0.04
CA VAL A 254 -19.18 -5.79 -1.46
C VAL A 254 -18.20 -5.00 -2.32
N SER A 255 -17.80 -3.80 -1.87
CA SER A 255 -16.83 -2.96 -2.57
C SER A 255 -15.47 -3.66 -2.72
N LYS A 256 -14.94 -4.23 -1.63
CA LYS A 256 -13.68 -4.99 -1.65
C LYS A 256 -13.74 -6.22 -2.54
N ILE A 257 -14.89 -6.90 -2.62
CA ILE A 257 -15.07 -8.04 -3.52
C ILE A 257 -15.06 -7.58 -4.99
N PHE A 258 -15.74 -6.47 -5.32
CA PHE A 258 -15.67 -5.89 -6.66
C PHE A 258 -14.25 -5.49 -7.05
N ASP A 259 -13.53 -4.78 -6.18
CA ASP A 259 -12.12 -4.43 -6.39
C ASP A 259 -11.25 -5.69 -6.54
N GLY A 260 -11.55 -6.71 -5.73
CA GLY A 260 -11.11 -8.12 -5.84
C GLY A 260 -11.14 -8.65 -7.24
N TYR A 261 -12.35 -8.73 -7.75
CA TYR A 261 -12.69 -9.36 -9.02
C TYR A 261 -12.13 -8.57 -10.19
N GLN A 262 -12.22 -7.24 -10.16
CA GLN A 262 -11.65 -6.38 -11.18
C GLN A 262 -10.12 -6.53 -11.26
N PHE A 263 -9.42 -6.51 -10.13
CA PHE A 263 -7.96 -6.63 -10.09
C PHE A 263 -7.49 -8.00 -10.59
N LEU A 264 -8.20 -9.06 -10.20
CA LEU A 264 -7.91 -10.45 -10.59
C LEU A 264 -8.45 -10.81 -11.97
N GLN A 265 -9.16 -9.90 -12.64
CA GLN A 265 -9.84 -10.14 -13.92
C GLN A 265 -10.82 -11.32 -13.88
N PHE A 266 -11.45 -11.52 -12.72
CA PHE A 266 -12.50 -12.51 -12.53
C PHE A 266 -13.87 -11.84 -12.70
N TYR A 267 -14.75 -12.44 -13.49
CA TYR A 267 -16.05 -11.86 -13.81
C TYR A 267 -17.16 -12.85 -13.45
N SER A 268 -17.99 -12.47 -12.48
CA SER A 268 -19.15 -13.23 -12.03
C SER A 268 -20.42 -12.44 -12.30
N PHE A 269 -21.15 -12.83 -13.36
CA PHE A 269 -22.39 -12.15 -13.74
C PHE A 269 -23.48 -12.31 -12.67
N GLU A 270 -23.57 -13.49 -12.07
CA GLU A 270 -24.49 -13.78 -10.97
C GLU A 270 -24.23 -12.87 -9.77
N PHE A 271 -22.96 -12.75 -9.35
CA PHE A 271 -22.60 -11.87 -8.24
C PHE A 271 -22.91 -10.42 -8.55
N VAL A 272 -22.61 -9.96 -9.78
CA VAL A 272 -22.96 -8.60 -10.20
C VAL A 272 -24.46 -8.33 -10.06
N ILE A 273 -25.33 -9.26 -10.49
CA ILE A 273 -26.79 -9.08 -10.37
C ILE A 273 -27.22 -8.99 -8.91
N VAL A 274 -26.77 -9.93 -8.09
CA VAL A 274 -27.23 -10.05 -6.70
C VAL A 274 -26.63 -8.92 -5.84
N ALA A 275 -25.36 -8.59 -6.04
CA ALA A 275 -24.71 -7.44 -5.40
C ALA A 275 -25.36 -6.12 -5.83
N LYS A 276 -25.68 -5.94 -7.11
CA LYS A 276 -26.43 -4.76 -7.58
C LYS A 276 -27.74 -4.62 -6.82
N LYS A 277 -28.55 -5.69 -6.73
CA LYS A 277 -29.80 -5.68 -5.97
C LYS A 277 -29.57 -5.28 -4.51
N ARG A 278 -28.58 -5.89 -3.86
CA ARG A 278 -28.24 -5.62 -2.45
C ARG A 278 -27.81 -4.17 -2.23
N LEU A 279 -26.96 -3.62 -3.10
CA LEU A 279 -26.53 -2.22 -3.04
C LEU A 279 -27.71 -1.26 -3.29
N THR A 280 -28.61 -1.58 -4.22
CA THR A 280 -29.83 -0.80 -4.45
C THR A 280 -30.74 -0.77 -3.22
N GLU A 281 -30.90 -1.90 -2.52
CA GLU A 281 -31.64 -1.97 -1.24
C GLU A 281 -31.00 -1.13 -0.13
N MET A 282 -29.69 -0.86 -0.21
CA MET A 282 -28.98 -0.01 0.75
C MET A 282 -29.08 1.49 0.46
N ILE A 283 -29.52 1.91 -0.73
CA ILE A 283 -29.70 3.33 -1.09
C ILE A 283 -30.45 4.13 0.00
N PRO A 284 -31.61 3.69 0.52
CA PRO A 284 -32.34 4.46 1.52
C PRO A 284 -31.72 4.40 2.93
N LEU A 285 -30.70 3.57 3.17
CA LEU A 285 -30.10 3.37 4.49
C LEU A 285 -28.95 4.35 4.78
N PHE A 286 -28.48 5.09 3.78
CA PHE A 286 -27.35 5.99 3.92
C PHE A 286 -27.80 7.45 3.90
N ASP A 287 -28.01 8.00 5.11
CA ASP A 287 -28.26 9.43 5.31
C ASP A 287 -26.94 10.25 5.34
N ASN A 288 -25.81 9.59 5.60
CA ASN A 288 -24.50 10.24 5.65
C ASN A 288 -23.89 10.39 4.24
N PRO A 289 -23.57 11.63 3.79
CA PRO A 289 -22.88 11.91 2.54
C PRO A 289 -21.67 10.99 2.24
N ALA A 290 -20.75 10.83 3.20
CA ALA A 290 -19.53 10.04 3.01
C ALA A 290 -19.80 8.56 2.69
N SER A 291 -20.82 7.99 3.34
CA SER A 291 -21.22 6.60 3.14
C SER A 291 -21.96 6.42 1.81
N PHE A 292 -22.78 7.40 1.42
CA PHE A 292 -23.46 7.37 0.12
C PHE A 292 -22.47 7.46 -1.04
N VAL A 293 -21.39 8.27 -0.94
CA VAL A 293 -20.35 8.30 -1.99
C VAL A 293 -19.74 6.92 -2.20
N LYS A 294 -19.44 6.18 -1.11
CA LYS A 294 -18.93 4.82 -1.21
C LYS A 294 -19.93 3.89 -1.90
N LEU A 295 -21.21 3.99 -1.55
CA LEU A 295 -22.28 3.23 -2.22
C LEU A 295 -22.32 3.55 -3.71
N PHE A 296 -22.28 4.83 -4.06
CA PHE A 296 -22.34 5.27 -5.45
C PHE A 296 -21.16 4.74 -6.27
N VAL A 297 -19.94 4.80 -5.73
CA VAL A 297 -18.75 4.27 -6.39
C VAL A 297 -18.85 2.76 -6.62
N ALA A 298 -19.41 2.01 -5.67
CA ALA A 298 -19.59 0.56 -5.79
C ALA A 298 -20.74 0.16 -6.73
N LEU A 299 -21.89 0.82 -6.64
CA LEU A 299 -23.10 0.52 -7.42
C LEU A 299 -23.00 1.05 -8.86
N GLY A 300 -22.37 2.20 -9.05
CA GLY A 300 -22.34 2.93 -10.30
C GLY A 300 -21.93 2.12 -11.54
N PRO A 301 -20.81 1.36 -11.50
CA PRO A 301 -20.36 0.53 -12.63
C PRO A 301 -21.35 -0.55 -13.06
N VAL A 302 -22.18 -1.03 -12.13
CA VAL A 302 -23.16 -2.10 -12.37
C VAL A 302 -24.60 -1.58 -12.45
N ALA A 303 -24.83 -0.29 -12.25
CA ALA A 303 -26.16 0.33 -12.20
C ALA A 303 -26.83 0.34 -13.59
N GLY A 304 -28.08 -0.14 -13.65
CA GLY A 304 -28.95 0.00 -14.81
C GLY A 304 -29.64 1.36 -14.85
N PRO A 305 -30.52 1.61 -15.84
CA PRO A 305 -31.22 2.89 -15.98
C PRO A 305 -32.04 3.29 -14.76
N GLU A 306 -32.65 2.32 -14.07
CA GLU A 306 -33.50 2.59 -12.91
C GLU A 306 -32.67 2.92 -11.66
N GLU A 307 -31.62 2.14 -11.39
CA GLU A 307 -30.68 2.43 -10.30
C GLU A 307 -30.00 3.79 -10.53
N LYS A 308 -29.63 4.11 -11.78
CA LYS A 308 -29.08 5.43 -12.12
C LYS A 308 -30.05 6.58 -11.83
N LYS A 309 -31.36 6.39 -12.07
CA LYS A 309 -32.38 7.39 -11.69
C LYS A 309 -32.50 7.56 -10.19
N GLN A 310 -32.45 6.46 -9.43
CA GLN A 310 -32.50 6.51 -7.95
C GLN A 310 -31.25 7.17 -7.36
N ILE A 311 -30.06 6.85 -7.87
CA ILE A 311 -28.82 7.54 -7.49
C ILE A 311 -28.94 9.04 -7.81
N ALA A 312 -29.41 9.38 -9.02
CA ALA A 312 -29.58 10.78 -9.40
C ALA A 312 -30.58 11.51 -8.50
N SER A 313 -31.68 10.88 -8.08
CA SER A 313 -32.67 11.52 -7.21
C SER A 313 -32.12 11.78 -5.81
N VAL A 314 -31.38 10.82 -5.24
CA VAL A 314 -30.71 11.00 -3.93
C VAL A 314 -29.64 12.08 -4.02
N LEU A 315 -28.79 12.05 -5.06
CA LEU A 315 -27.81 13.10 -5.30
C LEU A 315 -28.47 14.46 -5.46
N HIS A 316 -29.55 14.60 -6.22
CA HIS A 316 -30.26 15.88 -6.35
C HIS A 316 -30.79 16.41 -5.01
N LYS A 317 -31.32 15.51 -4.15
CA LYS A 317 -31.92 15.86 -2.87
C LYS A 317 -30.88 16.31 -1.84
N HIS A 318 -29.73 15.66 -1.80
CA HIS A 318 -28.72 15.83 -0.75
C HIS A 318 -27.43 16.49 -1.23
N LEU A 319 -27.36 16.95 -2.49
CA LEU A 319 -26.11 17.49 -3.06
C LEU A 319 -25.47 18.58 -2.19
N ASP A 320 -26.31 19.41 -1.58
CA ASP A 320 -25.91 20.57 -0.78
C ASP A 320 -25.24 20.17 0.55
N ASP A 321 -25.43 18.92 1.01
CA ASP A 321 -24.86 18.38 2.26
C ASP A 321 -23.42 17.87 2.09
N TYR A 322 -22.94 17.70 0.85
CA TYR A 322 -21.63 17.12 0.55
C TYR A 322 -20.49 18.14 0.64
N LYS A 323 -19.35 17.70 1.17
CA LYS A 323 -18.11 18.49 1.23
C LYS A 323 -17.37 18.50 -0.12
N PRO A 324 -16.48 19.47 -0.39
CA PRO A 324 -15.72 19.55 -1.65
C PRO A 324 -15.01 18.24 -2.07
N VAL A 325 -14.39 17.54 -1.12
CA VAL A 325 -13.71 16.25 -1.38
C VAL A 325 -14.70 15.18 -1.85
N GLU A 326 -15.90 15.17 -1.31
CA GLU A 326 -16.96 14.22 -1.66
C GLU A 326 -17.57 14.57 -3.02
N LEU A 327 -17.80 15.86 -3.28
CA LEU A 327 -18.25 16.37 -4.58
C LEU A 327 -17.26 16.04 -5.70
N LEU A 328 -15.95 16.11 -5.45
CA LEU A 328 -14.94 15.66 -6.41
C LEU A 328 -15.10 14.17 -6.73
N LYS A 329 -15.24 13.31 -5.71
CA LYS A 329 -15.43 11.87 -5.92
C LYS A 329 -16.72 11.57 -6.70
N ILE A 330 -17.81 12.28 -6.38
CA ILE A 330 -19.07 12.18 -7.12
C ILE A 330 -18.86 12.61 -8.58
N THR A 331 -18.17 13.73 -8.81
CA THR A 331 -17.88 14.25 -10.17
C THR A 331 -17.10 13.22 -10.99
N GLN A 332 -16.02 12.67 -10.43
CA GLN A 332 -15.21 11.63 -11.06
C GLN A 332 -16.04 10.40 -11.41
N ALA A 333 -16.87 9.92 -10.47
CA ALA A 333 -17.73 8.78 -10.69
C ALA A 333 -18.80 9.04 -11.75
N LEU A 334 -19.47 10.20 -11.75
CA LEU A 334 -20.47 10.57 -12.77
C LEU A 334 -19.88 10.57 -14.18
N ILE A 335 -18.66 11.07 -14.34
CA ILE A 335 -17.97 11.16 -15.62
C ILE A 335 -17.52 9.78 -16.09
N PHE A 336 -16.87 9.02 -15.21
CA PHE A 336 -16.42 7.65 -15.49
C PHE A 336 -17.59 6.74 -15.91
N LEU A 337 -18.77 6.95 -15.32
CA LEU A 337 -19.99 6.18 -15.60
C LEU A 337 -20.85 6.73 -16.73
N HIS A 338 -20.38 7.79 -17.40
CA HIS A 338 -21.07 8.49 -18.49
C HIS A 338 -22.54 8.84 -18.16
N PHE A 339 -22.80 9.36 -16.96
CA PHE A 339 -24.13 9.79 -16.56
C PHE A 339 -24.67 10.88 -17.51
N GLN A 340 -25.95 10.81 -17.88
CA GLN A 340 -26.56 11.70 -18.88
C GLN A 340 -27.51 12.75 -18.26
N SER A 341 -27.33 13.11 -16.99
CA SER A 341 -28.22 14.06 -16.31
C SER A 341 -27.70 15.50 -16.40
N LYS A 342 -28.18 16.26 -17.39
CA LYS A 342 -27.83 17.68 -17.55
C LYS A 342 -28.18 18.50 -16.31
N ALA A 343 -29.34 18.26 -15.69
CA ALA A 343 -29.76 18.96 -14.48
C ALA A 343 -28.81 18.72 -13.30
N LEU A 344 -28.35 17.48 -13.12
CA LEU A 344 -27.41 17.14 -12.05
C LEU A 344 -26.09 17.88 -12.24
N PHE A 345 -25.55 17.89 -13.46
CA PHE A 345 -24.29 18.59 -13.75
C PHE A 345 -24.41 20.11 -13.60
N VAL A 346 -25.57 20.70 -13.93
CA VAL A 346 -25.80 22.13 -13.68
C VAL A 346 -25.82 22.42 -12.18
N LYS A 347 -26.60 21.67 -11.39
CA LYS A 347 -26.64 21.85 -9.92
C LYS A 347 -25.28 21.62 -9.27
N LEU A 348 -24.56 20.58 -9.69
CA LEU A 348 -23.21 20.27 -9.21
C LEU A 348 -22.23 21.39 -9.54
N ARG A 349 -22.30 21.97 -10.74
CA ARG A 349 -21.48 23.12 -11.11
C ARG A 349 -21.81 24.34 -10.27
N GLU A 350 -23.09 24.66 -10.07
CA GLU A 350 -23.53 25.80 -9.25
C GLU A 350 -23.02 25.66 -7.81
N LEU A 351 -23.09 24.45 -7.24
CA LEU A 351 -22.60 24.15 -5.90
C LEU A 351 -21.07 24.22 -5.81
N LEU A 352 -20.34 23.64 -6.76
CA LEU A 352 -18.87 23.74 -6.79
C LEU A 352 -18.42 25.20 -6.92
N LEU A 353 -19.11 26.00 -7.75
CA LEU A 353 -18.86 27.44 -7.88
C LEU A 353 -19.20 28.21 -6.60
N SER A 354 -20.27 27.86 -5.89
CA SER A 354 -20.63 28.52 -4.63
C SER A 354 -19.59 28.25 -3.54
N TYR A 355 -19.12 27.01 -3.40
CA TYR A 355 -18.00 26.67 -2.53
C TYR A 355 -16.72 27.39 -2.94
N LEU A 356 -16.42 27.42 -4.25
CA LEU A 356 -15.21 28.08 -4.77
C LEU A 356 -15.20 29.57 -4.40
N LYS A 357 -16.33 30.28 -4.52
CA LYS A 357 -16.41 31.71 -4.20
C LYS A 357 -16.13 32.03 -2.73
N VAL A 358 -16.51 31.14 -1.82
CA VAL A 358 -16.39 31.33 -0.35
C VAL A 358 -15.08 30.78 0.20
N SER A 359 -14.54 29.71 -0.40
CA SER A 359 -13.35 29.05 0.09
C SER A 359 -12.13 29.98 0.04
N VAL A 360 -11.28 29.89 1.06
CA VAL A 360 -9.99 30.59 1.17
C VAL A 360 -8.83 29.62 1.32
N ILE A 361 -9.11 28.32 1.35
CA ILE A 361 -8.12 27.26 1.57
C ILE A 361 -7.57 26.81 0.20
N PRO A 362 -6.26 26.98 -0.08
CA PRO A 362 -5.71 26.69 -1.41
C PRO A 362 -5.94 25.24 -1.89
N SER A 363 -5.81 24.26 -0.99
CA SER A 363 -6.02 22.84 -1.32
C SER A 363 -7.47 22.52 -1.66
N GLU A 364 -8.42 23.16 -0.96
CA GLU A 364 -9.85 23.02 -1.25
C GLU A 364 -10.21 23.68 -2.59
N ILE A 365 -9.67 24.87 -2.86
CA ILE A 365 -9.86 25.56 -4.14
C ILE A 365 -9.28 24.72 -5.30
N SER A 366 -8.12 24.09 -5.12
CA SER A 366 -7.57 23.15 -6.11
C SER A 366 -8.54 21.99 -6.40
N ILE A 367 -9.08 21.35 -5.35
CA ILE A 367 -10.07 20.27 -5.48
C ILE A 367 -11.31 20.73 -6.24
N LEU A 368 -11.84 21.92 -5.92
CA LEU A 368 -13.04 22.49 -6.54
C LEU A 368 -12.79 22.83 -8.02
N VAL A 369 -11.67 23.48 -8.32
CA VAL A 369 -11.27 23.83 -9.69
C VAL A 369 -11.05 22.58 -10.53
N TYR A 370 -10.37 21.59 -9.98
CA TYR A 370 -10.18 20.31 -10.63
C TYR A 370 -11.52 19.62 -10.91
N ALA A 371 -12.42 19.54 -9.92
CA ALA A 371 -13.76 18.98 -10.11
C ALA A 371 -14.53 19.70 -11.22
N ILE A 372 -14.55 21.04 -11.21
CA ILE A 372 -15.22 21.85 -12.25
C ILE A 372 -14.63 21.56 -13.63
N SER A 373 -13.31 21.39 -13.75
CA SER A 373 -12.64 21.08 -15.02
C SER A 373 -13.05 19.76 -15.65
N MET A 374 -13.56 18.82 -14.86
CA MET A 374 -14.03 17.55 -15.37
C MET A 374 -15.47 17.63 -15.89
N LEU A 375 -16.26 18.64 -15.48
CA LEU A 375 -17.68 18.75 -15.84
C LEU A 375 -17.90 19.10 -17.31
N PRO A 376 -19.02 18.66 -17.91
CA PRO A 376 -19.43 19.12 -19.24
C PRO A 376 -19.73 20.64 -19.20
N SER A 377 -19.07 21.42 -20.05
CA SER A 377 -19.04 22.90 -20.03
C SER A 377 -18.45 23.49 -18.74
N PRO A 378 -17.13 23.32 -18.53
CA PRO A 378 -16.45 23.94 -17.41
C PRO A 378 -16.42 25.46 -17.63
N HIS A 379 -17.27 26.21 -16.93
CA HIS A 379 -17.30 27.66 -16.99
C HIS A 379 -17.06 28.23 -15.61
N LEU A 380 -16.02 29.05 -15.48
CA LEU A 380 -15.79 29.89 -14.31
C LEU A 380 -16.24 31.32 -14.59
N ASP A 381 -16.97 31.89 -13.64
CA ASP A 381 -17.24 33.33 -13.67
C ASP A 381 -16.01 34.13 -13.17
N GLU A 382 -16.08 35.44 -13.35
CA GLU A 382 -14.98 36.35 -12.99
C GLU A 382 -14.63 36.28 -11.50
N ALA A 383 -15.64 36.18 -10.63
CA ALA A 383 -15.43 36.02 -9.19
C ALA A 383 -14.65 34.74 -8.85
N SER A 384 -14.93 33.65 -9.56
CA SER A 384 -14.23 32.37 -9.38
C SER A 384 -12.79 32.43 -9.86
N VAL A 385 -12.54 33.08 -11.01
CA VAL A 385 -11.18 33.31 -11.52
C VAL A 385 -10.38 34.17 -10.55
N SER A 386 -10.95 35.30 -10.09
CA SER A 386 -10.30 36.16 -9.09
C SER A 386 -10.02 35.44 -7.77
N ARG A 387 -10.85 34.45 -7.39
CA ARG A 387 -10.56 33.63 -6.21
C ARG A 387 -9.34 32.73 -6.41
N ILE A 388 -9.22 32.11 -7.58
CA ILE A 388 -8.05 31.30 -7.95
C ILE A 388 -6.80 32.19 -7.91
N GLU A 389 -6.85 33.35 -8.58
CA GLU A 389 -5.77 34.34 -8.61
C GLU A 389 -5.32 34.75 -7.20
N ALA A 390 -6.27 34.93 -6.27
CA ALA A 390 -5.98 35.33 -4.89
C ALA A 390 -5.22 34.26 -4.07
N VAL A 391 -5.32 32.98 -4.43
CA VAL A 391 -4.65 31.90 -3.70
C VAL A 391 -3.37 31.40 -4.36
N LEU A 392 -3.12 31.75 -5.63
CA LEU A 392 -1.89 31.36 -6.33
C LEU A 392 -0.60 31.64 -5.54
N PRO A 393 -0.42 32.80 -4.87
CA PRO A 393 0.80 33.07 -4.10
C PRO A 393 1.02 32.13 -2.90
N GLN A 394 -0.06 31.49 -2.42
CA GLN A 394 -0.04 30.61 -1.24
C GLN A 394 0.14 29.13 -1.61
N CYS A 395 0.08 28.81 -2.91
CA CYS A 395 0.15 27.43 -3.39
C CYS A 395 1.59 26.91 -3.46
N ASN A 396 1.75 25.62 -3.18
CA ASN A 396 2.95 24.88 -3.54
C ASN A 396 2.91 24.49 -5.03
N LEU A 397 4.03 23.97 -5.58
CA LEU A 397 4.10 23.60 -7.00
C LEU A 397 3.06 22.54 -7.38
N TYR A 398 2.72 21.63 -6.46
CA TYR A 398 1.67 20.65 -6.68
C TYR A 398 0.31 21.32 -6.95
N GLY A 399 -0.11 22.25 -6.08
CA GLY A 399 -1.36 23.00 -6.26
C GLY A 399 -1.35 23.89 -7.51
N LEU A 400 -0.22 24.54 -7.82
CA LEU A 400 -0.07 25.33 -9.04
C LEU A 400 -0.19 24.46 -10.31
N ASN A 401 0.43 23.28 -10.31
CA ASN A 401 0.30 22.33 -11.40
C ASN A 401 -1.14 21.81 -11.54
N ASP A 402 -1.82 21.49 -10.44
CA ASP A 402 -3.24 21.06 -10.47
C ASP A 402 -4.14 22.14 -11.09
N PHE A 403 -3.89 23.43 -10.76
CA PHE A 403 -4.59 24.54 -11.42
C PHE A 403 -4.24 24.63 -12.91
N ALA A 404 -2.96 24.52 -13.28
CA ALA A 404 -2.52 24.59 -14.68
C ALA A 404 -3.17 23.47 -15.51
N THR A 405 -3.13 22.22 -15.03
CA THR A 405 -3.83 21.08 -15.64
C THR A 405 -5.32 21.36 -15.82
N SER A 406 -5.97 21.92 -14.81
CA SER A 406 -7.41 22.24 -14.87
C SER A 406 -7.71 23.33 -15.90
N VAL A 407 -6.89 24.39 -15.96
CA VAL A 407 -7.00 25.48 -16.95
C VAL A 407 -6.74 24.99 -18.36
N LEU A 408 -5.76 24.11 -18.57
CA LEU A 408 -5.47 23.53 -19.89
C LEU A 408 -6.63 22.68 -20.39
N ARG A 409 -7.28 21.89 -19.52
CA ARG A 409 -8.50 21.14 -19.89
C ARG A 409 -9.62 22.08 -20.31
N TRP A 410 -9.76 23.24 -19.67
CA TRP A 410 -10.74 24.26 -20.07
C TRP A 410 -10.44 24.84 -21.44
N ILE A 411 -9.18 25.21 -21.70
CA ILE A 411 -8.75 25.74 -22.99
C ILE A 411 -9.02 24.72 -24.10
N GLN A 412 -8.70 23.44 -23.86
CA GLN A 412 -8.97 22.35 -24.80
C GLN A 412 -10.47 22.20 -25.10
N TYR A 413 -11.32 22.29 -24.06
CA TYR A 413 -12.78 22.25 -24.23
C TYR A 413 -13.31 23.44 -25.04
N ASP A 414 -12.87 24.67 -24.73
CA ASP A 414 -13.31 25.88 -25.43
C ASP A 414 -12.85 25.90 -26.89
N HIS A 415 -11.66 25.39 -27.20
CA HIS A 415 -11.21 25.19 -28.56
C HIS A 415 -12.10 24.21 -29.35
N MET A 416 -12.54 23.11 -28.72
CA MET A 416 -13.46 22.17 -29.36
C MET A 416 -14.86 22.75 -29.62
N HIS A 417 -15.27 23.75 -28.83
CA HIS A 417 -16.62 24.33 -28.89
C HIS A 417 -16.68 25.77 -29.44
N MET A 418 -15.59 26.27 -30.02
CA MET A 418 -15.46 27.59 -30.67
C MET A 418 -15.96 28.77 -29.81
N SER A 419 -15.71 28.75 -28.50
CA SER A 419 -16.07 29.87 -27.60
C SER A 419 -14.93 30.91 -27.57
N SER A 420 -15.25 32.21 -27.55
CA SER A 420 -14.25 33.31 -27.60
C SER A 420 -13.48 33.56 -26.28
N ILE A 421 -13.54 32.65 -25.31
CA ILE A 421 -13.17 32.87 -23.90
C ILE A 421 -11.66 32.64 -23.61
N THR A 422 -10.87 32.26 -24.63
CA THR A 422 -9.46 31.83 -24.51
C THR A 422 -8.51 32.88 -23.89
N GLY A 423 -8.78 34.18 -24.05
CA GLY A 423 -7.86 35.24 -23.59
C GLY A 423 -7.70 35.33 -22.06
N LYS A 424 -8.77 35.10 -21.29
CA LYS A 424 -8.71 35.14 -19.81
C LYS A 424 -8.02 33.92 -19.23
N GLN A 425 -8.29 32.74 -19.80
CA GLN A 425 -7.63 31.49 -19.41
C GLN A 425 -6.13 31.54 -19.67
N LEU A 426 -5.74 32.12 -20.82
CA LEU A 426 -4.32 32.32 -21.14
C LEU A 426 -3.63 33.25 -20.15
N LYS A 427 -4.29 34.33 -19.72
CA LYS A 427 -3.78 35.23 -18.67
C LYS A 427 -3.61 34.52 -17.33
N LEU A 428 -4.57 33.68 -16.93
CA LEU A 428 -4.46 32.88 -15.71
C LEU A 428 -3.32 31.86 -15.81
N LEU A 429 -3.13 31.24 -16.98
CA LEU A 429 -2.00 30.34 -17.23
C LEU A 429 -0.66 31.06 -17.14
N GLN A 430 -0.57 32.31 -17.65
CA GLN A 430 0.62 33.15 -17.49
C GLN A 430 0.92 33.51 -16.02
N GLN A 431 -0.11 33.76 -15.21
CA GLN A 431 0.08 34.00 -13.78
C GLN A 431 0.51 32.72 -13.05
N LEU A 432 -0.09 31.57 -13.38
CA LEU A 432 0.32 30.27 -12.84
C LEU A 432 1.78 29.97 -13.18
N ASP A 433 2.19 30.26 -14.41
CA ASP A 433 3.58 30.16 -14.84
C ASP A 433 4.48 31.10 -14.03
N HIS A 434 4.10 32.37 -13.88
CA HIS A 434 4.83 33.35 -13.08
C HIS A 434 5.02 32.90 -11.62
N TYR A 435 3.95 32.47 -10.94
CA TYR A 435 4.04 32.02 -9.55
C TYR A 435 4.81 30.70 -9.41
N SER A 436 4.73 29.80 -10.39
CA SER A 436 5.52 28.57 -10.41
C SER A 436 7.02 28.89 -10.53
N HIS A 437 7.39 29.80 -11.42
CA HIS A 437 8.76 30.31 -11.52
C HIS A 437 9.21 30.99 -10.22
N GLN A 438 8.40 31.89 -9.67
CA GLN A 438 8.71 32.57 -8.41
C GLN A 438 8.93 31.57 -7.26
N ARG A 439 8.11 30.52 -7.17
CA ARG A 439 8.23 29.48 -6.14
C ARG A 439 9.53 28.68 -6.27
N LEU A 440 9.90 28.32 -7.51
CA LEU A 440 11.18 27.67 -7.80
C LEU A 440 12.38 28.59 -7.48
N GLN A 441 12.26 29.89 -7.75
CA GLN A 441 13.26 30.92 -7.44
C GLN A 441 13.46 31.11 -5.94
N GLN A 442 12.40 31.07 -5.16
CA GLN A 442 12.43 31.25 -3.70
C GLN A 442 12.75 29.96 -2.93
N SER A 443 12.83 28.82 -3.60
CA SER A 443 13.12 27.55 -2.93
C SER A 443 14.55 27.54 -2.38
N ASN A 444 14.66 27.34 -1.07
CA ASN A 444 15.93 27.30 -0.34
C ASN A 444 16.23 25.91 0.27
N ASN A 445 15.34 24.95 0.10
CA ASN A 445 15.44 23.62 0.70
C ASN A 445 15.22 22.55 -0.36
N LEU A 446 16.24 21.71 -0.58
CA LEU A 446 16.23 20.68 -1.62
C LEU A 446 15.22 19.57 -1.35
N ASP A 447 15.02 19.17 -0.09
CA ASP A 447 14.07 18.10 0.26
C ASP A 447 12.62 18.56 0.05
N LEU A 448 12.30 19.79 0.43
CA LEU A 448 10.97 20.39 0.18
C LEU A 448 10.72 20.59 -1.32
N LEU A 449 11.69 21.13 -2.05
CA LEU A 449 11.60 21.26 -3.51
C LEU A 449 11.34 19.90 -4.15
N TRP A 450 12.05 18.87 -3.69
CA TRP A 450 11.94 17.55 -4.28
C TRP A 450 10.60 16.88 -4.01
N GLU A 451 10.05 16.98 -2.80
CA GLU A 451 8.70 16.46 -2.52
C GLU A 451 7.64 17.16 -3.39
N GLU A 452 7.80 18.46 -3.64
CA GLU A 452 6.95 19.20 -4.56
C GLU A 452 7.11 18.72 -6.02
N VAL A 453 8.34 18.61 -6.55
CA VAL A 453 8.61 18.18 -7.94
C VAL A 453 8.22 16.72 -8.23
N LYS A 454 8.44 15.81 -7.27
CA LYS A 454 8.12 14.38 -7.40
C LYS A 454 6.63 14.13 -7.65
N SER A 455 5.77 14.96 -7.06
CA SER A 455 4.33 14.81 -7.09
C SER A 455 3.68 15.17 -8.45
N LEU A 456 4.46 15.75 -9.36
CA LEU A 456 4.00 16.29 -10.63
C LEU A 456 3.87 15.19 -11.70
N LYS A 457 2.64 15.05 -12.25
CA LYS A 457 2.24 13.93 -13.09
C LYS A 457 2.08 14.21 -14.59
N GLU A 458 2.34 15.42 -15.09
CA GLU A 458 1.90 15.79 -16.45
C GLU A 458 2.97 16.46 -17.35
N ASP A 459 2.62 16.54 -18.64
CA ASP A 459 3.46 17.03 -19.74
C ASP A 459 3.70 18.56 -19.71
N TRP A 460 2.75 19.36 -19.21
CA TRP A 460 2.90 20.83 -19.14
C TRP A 460 4.12 21.25 -18.33
N PHE A 461 4.32 20.64 -17.15
CA PHE A 461 5.50 20.92 -16.32
C PHE A 461 6.82 20.62 -17.04
N ARG A 462 6.85 19.60 -17.93
CA ARG A 462 8.05 19.27 -18.70
C ARG A 462 8.42 20.34 -19.72
N GLU A 463 7.45 21.10 -20.21
CA GLU A 463 7.69 22.07 -21.28
C GLU A 463 7.99 23.47 -20.74
N SER A 464 7.31 23.92 -19.69
CA SER A 464 7.45 25.31 -19.20
C SER A 464 8.41 25.51 -18.02
N LEU A 465 8.55 24.52 -17.13
CA LEU A 465 9.21 24.74 -15.82
C LEU A 465 10.52 23.98 -15.63
N VAL A 466 10.96 23.20 -16.62
CA VAL A 466 12.20 22.40 -16.51
C VAL A 466 13.42 23.27 -16.32
N GLU A 467 13.56 24.35 -17.11
CA GLU A 467 14.72 25.25 -17.02
C GLU A 467 14.84 25.90 -15.64
N GLU A 468 13.75 26.45 -15.10
CA GLU A 468 13.76 27.07 -13.78
C GLU A 468 13.94 26.03 -12.66
N THR A 469 13.42 24.81 -12.83
CA THR A 469 13.67 23.72 -11.89
C THR A 469 15.15 23.33 -11.87
N ILE A 470 15.79 23.28 -13.04
CA ILE A 470 17.23 23.02 -13.15
C ILE A 470 18.03 24.17 -12.53
N ALA A 471 17.64 25.42 -12.75
CA ALA A 471 18.26 26.58 -12.09
C ALA A 471 18.10 26.52 -10.56
N ALA A 472 16.94 26.08 -10.05
CA ALA A 472 16.73 25.86 -8.62
C ALA A 472 17.65 24.76 -8.07
N LEU A 473 17.81 23.66 -8.80
CA LEU A 473 18.74 22.59 -8.44
C LEU A 473 20.20 23.07 -8.45
N HIS A 474 20.60 23.96 -9.38
CA HIS A 474 21.92 24.59 -9.36
C HIS A 474 22.13 25.44 -8.12
N ARG A 475 21.15 26.26 -7.72
CA ARG A 475 21.22 27.08 -6.49
C ARG A 475 21.37 26.22 -5.23
N LEU A 476 20.80 25.02 -5.24
CA LEU A 476 20.77 24.09 -4.09
C LEU A 476 21.76 22.92 -4.24
N MET A 477 22.72 23.05 -5.14
CA MET A 477 23.64 21.96 -5.52
C MET A 477 24.49 21.47 -4.33
N ASP A 478 24.81 22.34 -3.39
CA ASP A 478 25.56 21.98 -2.17
C ASP A 478 24.76 21.06 -1.22
N GLY A 479 23.43 21.05 -1.32
CA GLY A 479 22.55 20.17 -0.54
C GLY A 479 22.42 18.75 -1.09
N MET A 480 22.99 18.46 -2.27
CA MET A 480 22.91 17.14 -2.90
C MET A 480 23.75 16.10 -2.14
N ASN A 481 23.14 14.96 -1.82
CA ASN A 481 23.76 13.89 -1.03
C ASN A 481 23.17 12.51 -1.39
N CYS A 482 23.64 11.45 -0.73
CA CYS A 482 23.21 10.07 -1.00
C CYS A 482 21.68 9.83 -0.89
N MET A 483 20.94 10.65 -0.14
CA MET A 483 19.49 10.49 0.08
C MET A 483 18.63 11.02 -1.06
N ASN A 484 19.14 12.00 -1.83
CA ASN A 484 18.39 12.69 -2.89
C ASN A 484 18.97 12.47 -4.30
N VAL A 485 20.23 12.06 -4.42
CA VAL A 485 20.94 11.95 -5.71
C VAL A 485 20.24 11.06 -6.73
N SER A 486 19.71 9.89 -6.34
CA SER A 486 19.02 8.98 -7.26
C SER A 486 17.69 9.54 -7.77
N LYS A 487 17.03 10.35 -6.94
CA LYS A 487 15.75 10.97 -7.27
C LYS A 487 15.98 12.11 -8.27
N ILE A 488 16.99 12.94 -8.03
CA ILE A 488 17.41 14.02 -8.94
C ILE A 488 17.89 13.44 -10.29
N ALA A 489 18.68 12.36 -10.27
CA ALA A 489 19.10 11.67 -11.48
C ALA A 489 17.91 11.17 -12.32
N SER A 490 16.91 10.57 -11.66
CA SER A 490 15.67 10.13 -12.31
C SER A 490 14.87 11.28 -12.94
N PHE A 491 14.87 12.46 -12.30
CA PHE A 491 14.23 13.66 -12.84
C PHE A 491 14.90 14.12 -14.13
N ILE A 492 16.23 14.21 -14.13
CA ILE A 492 17.02 14.61 -15.30
C ILE A 492 16.78 13.61 -16.46
N SER A 493 16.79 12.31 -16.17
CA SER A 493 16.45 11.27 -17.17
C SER A 493 15.05 11.44 -17.76
N ARG A 494 14.08 11.82 -16.93
CA ARG A 494 12.70 12.03 -17.38
C ARG A 494 12.60 13.26 -18.26
N THR A 495 13.13 14.39 -17.84
CA THR A 495 12.99 15.68 -18.55
C THR A 495 13.80 15.75 -19.83
N ASN A 496 14.80 14.88 -19.98
CA ASN A 496 15.72 14.88 -21.11
C ASN A 496 16.48 16.23 -21.24
N TYR A 497 16.71 16.91 -20.11
CA TYR A 497 17.40 18.19 -20.05
C TYR A 497 18.87 17.97 -19.68
N LEU A 498 19.79 18.36 -20.57
CA LEU A 498 21.23 18.20 -20.33
C LEU A 498 21.77 19.34 -19.46
N SER A 499 22.16 19.01 -18.23
CA SER A 499 22.88 19.92 -17.34
C SER A 499 24.18 19.29 -16.86
N THR A 500 25.28 19.67 -17.50
CA THR A 500 26.62 19.10 -17.22
C THR A 500 27.03 19.28 -15.77
N LEU A 501 26.85 20.48 -15.20
CA LEU A 501 27.17 20.79 -13.80
C LEU A 501 26.44 19.88 -12.80
N LEU A 502 25.14 19.59 -13.03
CA LEU A 502 24.39 18.70 -12.16
C LEU A 502 24.83 17.25 -12.32
N LEU A 503 25.11 16.81 -13.55
CA LEU A 503 25.61 15.46 -13.82
C LEU A 503 26.99 15.24 -13.21
N ASP A 504 27.87 16.24 -13.29
CA ASP A 504 29.18 16.22 -12.63
C ASP A 504 29.06 16.15 -11.11
N LYS A 505 28.15 16.95 -10.53
CA LYS A 505 27.88 16.88 -9.10
C LYS A 505 27.30 15.53 -8.68
N ILE A 506 26.38 14.96 -9.46
CA ILE A 506 25.84 13.62 -9.21
C ILE A 506 26.97 12.59 -9.18
N ALA A 507 27.87 12.63 -10.16
CA ALA A 507 29.01 11.72 -10.21
C ALA A 507 29.91 11.84 -8.98
N SER A 508 30.30 13.07 -8.60
CA SER A 508 31.13 13.35 -7.41
C SER A 508 30.46 12.89 -6.12
N VAL A 509 29.17 13.20 -5.89
CA VAL A 509 28.43 12.78 -4.70
C VAL A 509 28.36 11.25 -4.59
N VAL A 510 28.18 10.56 -5.73
CA VAL A 510 28.10 9.09 -5.76
C VAL A 510 29.47 8.49 -5.44
N ILE A 511 30.56 9.02 -5.99
CA ILE A 511 31.91 8.57 -5.66
C ILE A 511 32.18 8.74 -4.15
N GLU A 512 31.87 9.90 -3.59
CA GLU A 512 32.14 10.22 -2.18
C GLU A 512 31.29 9.44 -1.18
N GLN A 513 30.06 9.07 -1.54
CA GLN A 513 29.06 8.56 -0.59
C GLN A 513 28.44 7.23 -1.02
N ILE A 514 29.10 6.46 -1.91
CA ILE A 514 28.56 5.21 -2.46
C ILE A 514 28.11 4.22 -1.38
N GLU A 515 28.81 4.14 -0.26
CA GLU A 515 28.53 3.22 0.85
C GLU A 515 27.15 3.44 1.50
N LYS A 516 26.61 4.66 1.35
CA LYS A 516 25.29 5.04 1.87
C LYS A 516 24.18 4.90 0.84
N ILE A 517 24.53 4.66 -0.43
CA ILE A 517 23.57 4.55 -1.53
C ILE A 517 23.12 3.10 -1.65
N HIS A 518 21.80 2.89 -1.61
CA HIS A 518 21.25 1.55 -1.77
C HIS A 518 21.49 1.03 -3.21
N PRO A 519 21.97 -0.22 -3.41
CA PRO A 519 22.33 -0.76 -4.74
C PRO A 519 21.21 -0.67 -5.79
N PHE A 520 19.95 -0.76 -5.36
CA PHE A 520 18.79 -0.66 -6.25
C PHE A 520 18.58 0.75 -6.84
N SER A 521 19.26 1.76 -6.29
CA SER A 521 19.21 3.14 -6.78
C SER A 521 20.22 3.41 -7.90
N ILE A 522 21.19 2.52 -8.11
CA ILE A 522 22.31 2.77 -9.03
C ILE A 522 21.86 2.87 -10.48
N LEU A 523 20.88 2.06 -10.91
CA LEU A 523 20.31 2.18 -12.26
C LEU A 523 19.75 3.60 -12.50
N ALA A 524 18.99 4.13 -11.54
CA ALA A 524 18.41 5.47 -11.65
C ALA A 524 19.50 6.57 -11.71
N ILE A 525 20.63 6.36 -11.03
CA ILE A 525 21.78 7.26 -11.03
C ILE A 525 22.52 7.25 -12.37
N ILE A 526 22.69 6.08 -13.00
CA ILE A 526 23.38 5.92 -14.29
C ILE A 526 22.51 6.38 -15.47
N LEU A 527 21.20 6.21 -15.36
CA LEU A 527 20.25 6.47 -16.43
C LEU A 527 20.38 7.86 -17.11
N PRO A 528 20.56 9.00 -16.41
CA PRO A 528 20.66 10.29 -17.10
C PRO A 528 21.93 10.41 -17.95
N PHE A 529 23.06 9.82 -17.53
CA PHE A 529 24.29 9.80 -18.33
C PHE A 529 24.09 9.01 -19.63
N SER A 530 23.43 7.86 -19.53
CA SER A 530 23.09 6.99 -20.68
C SER A 530 22.09 7.65 -21.64
N ILE A 531 21.02 8.27 -21.14
CA ILE A 531 19.98 8.89 -21.98
C ILE A 531 20.49 10.17 -22.66
N LEU A 532 21.22 11.00 -21.91
CA LEU A 532 21.69 12.30 -22.39
C LEU A 532 23.04 12.21 -23.10
N ASN A 533 23.62 11.02 -23.18
CA ASN A 533 24.92 10.75 -23.78
C ASN A 533 26.01 11.69 -23.25
N TYR A 534 26.15 11.74 -21.93
CA TYR A 534 27.09 12.62 -21.24
C TYR A 534 28.07 11.83 -20.38
N ASP A 535 29.36 12.12 -20.56
CA ASP A 535 30.45 11.57 -19.75
C ASP A 535 30.94 12.62 -18.74
N PRO A 536 30.84 12.37 -17.43
CA PRO A 536 31.39 13.28 -16.43
C PRO A 536 32.93 13.21 -16.41
N PRO A 537 33.64 14.26 -15.95
CA PRO A 537 35.11 14.26 -15.87
C PRO A 537 35.70 13.07 -15.10
N GLN A 538 34.97 12.56 -14.11
CA GLN A 538 35.35 11.42 -13.27
C GLN A 538 34.75 10.08 -13.75
N ARG A 539 34.35 9.98 -15.03
CA ARG A 539 33.63 8.83 -15.62
C ARG A 539 34.12 7.46 -15.14
N ASN A 540 35.42 7.19 -15.27
CA ASN A 540 35.96 5.86 -14.98
C ASN A 540 35.85 5.50 -13.50
N GLU A 541 36.12 6.46 -12.61
CA GLU A 541 35.99 6.28 -11.16
C GLU A 541 34.52 6.15 -10.75
N PHE A 542 33.64 6.98 -11.32
CA PHE A 542 32.20 6.95 -11.09
C PHE A 542 31.58 5.60 -11.48
N LEU A 543 31.79 5.15 -12.72
CA LEU A 543 31.26 3.88 -13.22
C LEU A 543 31.85 2.69 -12.47
N GLY A 544 33.16 2.72 -12.18
CA GLY A 544 33.84 1.69 -11.38
C GLY A 544 33.24 1.57 -9.98
N THR A 545 33.01 2.70 -9.31
CA THR A 545 32.42 2.77 -7.97
C THR A 545 30.98 2.24 -7.96
N CYS A 546 30.17 2.64 -8.95
CA CYS A 546 28.81 2.11 -9.11
C CYS A 546 28.80 0.59 -9.30
N MET A 547 29.71 0.05 -10.12
CA MET A 547 29.82 -1.39 -10.33
C MET A 547 30.31 -2.14 -9.11
N GLN A 548 31.27 -1.59 -8.37
CA GLN A 548 31.76 -2.20 -7.13
C GLN A 548 30.62 -2.38 -6.12
N CYS A 549 29.76 -1.36 -5.97
CA CYS A 549 28.56 -1.43 -5.12
C CYS A 549 27.57 -2.52 -5.57
N LEU A 550 27.43 -2.74 -6.88
CA LEU A 550 26.49 -3.68 -7.45
C LEU A 550 26.99 -5.13 -7.43
N ASN A 551 28.31 -5.36 -7.51
CA ASN A 551 28.90 -6.69 -7.66
C ASN A 551 28.45 -7.68 -6.58
N SER A 552 28.34 -7.26 -5.31
CA SER A 552 27.87 -8.12 -4.22
C SER A 552 26.36 -8.41 -4.25
N HIS A 553 25.61 -7.72 -5.11
CA HIS A 553 24.15 -7.76 -5.15
C HIS A 553 23.58 -8.31 -6.47
N LEU A 554 24.41 -8.60 -7.48
CA LEU A 554 23.97 -9.04 -8.81
C LEU A 554 23.03 -10.26 -8.79
N GLY A 555 23.22 -11.20 -7.88
CA GLY A 555 22.32 -12.38 -7.76
C GLY A 555 20.92 -12.05 -7.19
N THR A 556 20.81 -10.96 -6.43
CA THR A 556 19.57 -10.55 -5.73
C THR A 556 18.75 -9.54 -6.52
N LEU A 557 19.40 -8.74 -7.37
CA LEU A 557 18.73 -7.71 -8.16
C LEU A 557 17.73 -8.31 -9.15
N ASP A 558 16.74 -7.51 -9.48
CA ASP A 558 15.68 -7.89 -10.41
C ASP A 558 16.24 -8.05 -11.84
N PRO A 559 15.90 -9.14 -12.56
CA PRO A 559 16.37 -9.36 -13.93
C PRO A 559 16.06 -8.22 -14.89
N ILE A 560 14.88 -7.60 -14.79
CA ILE A 560 14.50 -6.47 -15.64
C ILE A 560 15.42 -5.28 -15.36
N MET A 561 15.65 -4.97 -14.08
CA MET A 561 16.60 -3.93 -13.67
C MET A 561 18.00 -4.17 -14.23
N LEU A 562 18.50 -5.40 -14.17
CA LEU A 562 19.83 -5.75 -14.67
C LEU A 562 19.94 -5.63 -16.20
N VAL A 563 18.88 -5.96 -16.95
CA VAL A 563 18.85 -5.73 -18.41
C VAL A 563 18.94 -4.24 -18.73
N PHE A 564 18.15 -3.40 -18.07
CA PHE A 564 18.20 -1.94 -18.27
C PHE A 564 19.56 -1.36 -17.86
N LEU A 565 20.15 -1.83 -16.76
CA LEU A 565 21.47 -1.42 -16.32
C LEU A 565 22.55 -1.79 -17.34
N GLY A 566 22.56 -3.05 -17.78
CA GLY A 566 23.53 -3.52 -18.78
C GLY A 566 23.42 -2.71 -20.06
N PHE A 567 22.19 -2.46 -20.54
CA PHE A 567 21.96 -1.61 -21.70
C PHE A 567 22.48 -0.17 -21.48
N SER A 568 22.15 0.46 -20.34
CA SER A 568 22.60 1.82 -20.06
C SER A 568 24.12 1.96 -19.95
N LEU A 569 24.79 0.95 -19.41
CA LEU A 569 26.26 0.91 -19.38
C LEU A 569 26.86 0.69 -20.78
N ALA A 570 26.25 -0.17 -21.59
CA ALA A 570 26.68 -0.39 -22.97
C ALA A 570 26.52 0.89 -23.84
N THR A 571 25.47 1.68 -23.63
CA THR A 571 25.33 2.99 -24.30
C THR A 571 26.38 4.00 -23.86
N LEU A 572 26.96 3.80 -22.68
CA LEU A 572 28.07 4.59 -22.16
C LEU A 572 29.42 3.98 -22.53
N GLU A 573 29.49 2.99 -23.43
CA GLU A 573 30.73 2.29 -23.80
C GLU A 573 31.47 1.69 -22.59
N TYR A 574 30.71 1.15 -21.62
CA TYR A 574 31.25 0.51 -20.43
C TYR A 574 30.68 -0.91 -20.28
N PHE A 575 31.57 -1.91 -20.36
CA PHE A 575 31.19 -3.32 -20.49
C PHE A 575 31.72 -4.18 -19.33
N PRO A 576 31.11 -4.13 -18.14
CA PRO A 576 31.57 -4.88 -16.99
C PRO A 576 31.29 -6.38 -17.15
N GLU A 577 32.34 -7.16 -17.32
CA GLU A 577 32.29 -8.60 -17.63
C GLU A 577 31.41 -9.40 -16.65
N ASN A 578 31.54 -9.15 -15.33
CA ASN A 578 30.75 -9.85 -14.30
C ASN A 578 29.24 -9.66 -14.48
N LEU A 579 28.81 -8.43 -14.80
CA LEU A 579 27.40 -8.13 -15.05
C LEU A 579 26.93 -8.81 -16.33
N LEU A 580 27.70 -8.71 -17.41
CA LEU A 580 27.33 -9.25 -18.72
C LEU A 580 27.25 -10.79 -18.68
N LYS A 581 28.23 -11.45 -18.04
CA LYS A 581 28.18 -12.90 -17.80
C LYS A 581 26.99 -13.31 -16.93
N THR A 582 26.57 -12.47 -15.99
CA THR A 582 25.36 -12.71 -15.20
C THR A 582 24.10 -12.61 -16.05
N ILE A 583 23.94 -11.55 -16.84
CA ILE A 583 22.75 -11.32 -17.69
C ILE A 583 22.63 -12.41 -18.78
N PHE A 584 23.73 -12.79 -19.42
CA PHE A 584 23.72 -13.77 -20.50
C PHE A 584 23.88 -15.22 -20.02
N ASN A 585 23.73 -15.47 -18.71
CA ASN A 585 23.68 -16.81 -18.15
C ASN A 585 22.32 -17.48 -18.43
N ILE A 586 22.32 -18.77 -18.76
CA ILE A 586 21.10 -19.55 -19.03
C ILE A 586 20.10 -19.48 -17.86
N LYS A 587 20.57 -19.57 -16.60
CA LYS A 587 19.70 -19.48 -15.42
C LYS A 587 19.06 -18.09 -15.27
N PHE A 588 19.81 -17.04 -15.60
CA PHE A 588 19.29 -15.67 -15.59
C PHE A 588 18.23 -15.49 -16.67
N LEU A 589 18.52 -15.91 -17.91
CA LEU A 589 17.57 -15.77 -19.04
C LEU A 589 16.28 -16.55 -18.79
N ALA A 590 16.36 -17.75 -18.21
CA ALA A 590 15.16 -18.50 -17.81
C ALA A 590 14.33 -17.78 -16.74
N ARG A 591 14.99 -17.13 -15.76
CA ARG A 591 14.32 -16.31 -14.74
C ARG A 591 13.70 -15.03 -15.34
N LEU A 592 14.34 -14.44 -16.35
CA LEU A 592 13.80 -13.29 -17.05
C LEU A 592 12.58 -13.68 -17.89
N ASP A 593 12.63 -14.81 -18.61
CA ASP A 593 11.51 -15.32 -19.42
C ASP A 593 10.25 -15.54 -18.56
N SER A 594 10.39 -16.13 -17.37
CA SER A 594 9.24 -16.32 -16.46
C SER A 594 8.66 -14.99 -15.95
N GLN A 595 9.49 -13.98 -15.71
CA GLN A 595 9.01 -12.63 -15.37
C GLN A 595 8.33 -11.95 -16.56
N LEU A 596 8.81 -12.15 -17.78
CA LEU A 596 8.22 -11.52 -18.98
C LEU A 596 6.78 -11.99 -19.23
N GLU A 597 6.46 -13.26 -18.95
CA GLU A 597 5.11 -13.83 -19.14
C GLU A 597 4.02 -13.08 -18.34
N ILE A 598 4.37 -12.57 -17.15
CA ILE A 598 3.44 -11.88 -16.24
C ILE A 598 3.37 -10.36 -16.48
N LEU A 599 4.27 -9.77 -17.26
CA LEU A 599 4.29 -8.31 -17.51
C LEU A 599 3.24 -7.85 -18.52
N PRO A 600 2.76 -6.59 -18.41
CA PRO A 600 1.99 -5.94 -19.49
C PRO A 600 2.75 -5.95 -20.81
N SER A 601 2.03 -6.08 -21.93
CA SER A 601 2.61 -6.20 -23.27
C SER A 601 3.59 -5.08 -23.62
N SER A 602 3.28 -3.84 -23.26
CA SER A 602 4.14 -2.67 -23.53
C SER A 602 5.50 -2.74 -22.82
N LEU A 603 5.51 -3.10 -21.53
CA LEU A 603 6.74 -3.23 -20.74
C LEU A 603 7.54 -4.45 -21.19
N ARG A 604 6.87 -5.59 -21.44
CA ARG A 604 7.49 -6.81 -21.96
C ARG A 604 8.28 -6.54 -23.24
N SER A 605 7.66 -5.92 -24.23
CA SER A 605 8.33 -5.55 -25.48
C SER A 605 9.53 -4.65 -25.21
N ARG A 606 9.40 -3.63 -24.36
CA ARG A 606 10.51 -2.72 -24.02
C ARG A 606 11.71 -3.46 -23.42
N VAL A 607 11.48 -4.42 -22.52
CA VAL A 607 12.57 -5.22 -21.92
C VAL A 607 13.24 -6.12 -22.96
N GLN A 608 12.45 -6.79 -23.80
CA GLN A 608 12.99 -7.65 -24.86
C GLN A 608 13.83 -6.86 -25.87
N PHE A 609 13.36 -5.66 -26.28
CA PHE A 609 14.14 -4.75 -27.13
C PHE A 609 15.47 -4.37 -26.48
N ARG A 610 15.47 -3.97 -25.20
CA ARG A 610 16.69 -3.56 -24.50
C ARG A 610 17.67 -4.71 -24.33
N LEU A 611 17.19 -5.92 -24.03
CA LEU A 611 18.03 -7.11 -23.96
C LEU A 611 18.67 -7.41 -25.33
N MET A 612 17.92 -7.24 -26.42
CA MET A 612 18.45 -7.45 -27.76
C MET A 612 19.49 -6.40 -28.14
N GLU A 613 19.23 -5.12 -27.89
CA GLU A 613 20.21 -4.07 -28.15
C GLU A 613 21.49 -4.28 -27.33
N LEU A 614 21.36 -4.71 -26.07
CA LEU A 614 22.50 -5.08 -25.24
C LEU A 614 23.26 -6.29 -25.81
N ASN A 615 22.56 -7.35 -26.24
CA ASN A 615 23.18 -8.52 -26.86
C ASN A 615 24.00 -8.15 -28.09
N ARG A 616 23.45 -7.26 -28.94
CA ARG A 616 24.12 -6.74 -30.12
C ARG A 616 25.35 -5.92 -29.77
N ALA A 617 25.23 -4.98 -28.83
CA ALA A 617 26.35 -4.16 -28.40
C ALA A 617 27.51 -5.03 -27.89
N VAL A 618 27.23 -5.97 -26.99
CA VAL A 618 28.28 -6.82 -26.38
C VAL A 618 28.92 -7.75 -27.42
N ARG A 619 28.16 -8.26 -28.39
CA ARG A 619 28.72 -9.10 -29.46
C ARG A 619 29.66 -8.36 -30.40
N LEU A 620 29.42 -7.07 -30.61
CA LEU A 620 30.22 -6.23 -31.50
C LEU A 620 31.46 -5.69 -30.76
N GLU A 621 31.27 -5.18 -29.54
CA GLU A 621 32.31 -4.48 -28.79
C GLU A 621 33.16 -5.42 -27.90
N CYS A 622 32.62 -6.57 -27.47
CA CYS A 622 33.31 -7.51 -26.56
C CYS A 622 33.17 -8.98 -27.03
N PRO A 623 33.62 -9.33 -28.25
CA PRO A 623 33.51 -10.69 -28.79
C PRO A 623 34.17 -11.77 -27.90
N GLU A 624 35.17 -11.40 -27.11
CA GLU A 624 35.90 -12.26 -26.17
C GLU A 624 35.03 -12.81 -25.04
N PHE A 625 33.90 -12.17 -24.71
CA PHE A 625 32.99 -12.66 -23.67
C PHE A 625 32.16 -13.88 -24.10
N GLN A 626 32.14 -14.21 -25.40
CA GLN A 626 31.51 -15.42 -25.95
C GLN A 626 30.04 -15.63 -25.50
N ILE A 627 29.29 -14.55 -25.31
CA ILE A 627 27.87 -14.60 -24.90
C ILE A 627 26.98 -15.21 -26.00
N PRO A 628 25.80 -15.78 -25.73
CA PRO A 628 24.91 -16.31 -26.79
C PRO A 628 24.45 -15.23 -27.79
N TRP A 629 24.22 -15.59 -29.06
CA TRP A 629 23.62 -14.70 -30.07
C TRP A 629 22.20 -15.15 -30.38
N PHE A 630 21.22 -14.26 -30.19
CA PHE A 630 19.80 -14.59 -30.39
C PHE A 630 19.03 -13.56 -31.24
N HIS A 631 19.74 -12.74 -32.01
CA HIS A 631 19.17 -11.69 -32.88
C HIS A 631 18.23 -12.23 -33.95
N ASP A 632 18.63 -13.29 -34.66
CA ASP A 632 17.84 -13.84 -35.77
C ASP A 632 16.48 -14.35 -35.28
N ARG A 633 16.47 -14.99 -34.11
CA ARG A 633 15.25 -15.46 -33.44
C ARG A 633 14.36 -14.30 -33.01
N PHE A 634 14.94 -13.24 -32.44
CA PHE A 634 14.20 -12.03 -32.06
C PHE A 634 13.55 -11.36 -33.28
N CYS A 635 14.29 -11.19 -34.37
CA CYS A 635 13.78 -10.58 -35.61
C CYS A 635 12.64 -11.39 -36.25
N GLN A 636 12.76 -12.73 -36.26
CA GLN A 636 11.71 -13.62 -36.74
C GLN A 636 10.43 -13.55 -35.87
N GLN A 637 10.58 -13.46 -34.55
CA GLN A 637 9.46 -13.33 -33.60
C GLN A 637 8.77 -11.96 -33.70
N HIS A 638 9.50 -10.90 -33.98
CA HIS A 638 8.91 -9.56 -34.15
C HIS A 638 8.16 -9.39 -35.48
N TYR A 639 8.60 -10.09 -36.52
CA TYR A 639 7.96 -10.08 -37.84
C TYR A 639 6.67 -10.93 -37.85
N ASN A 640 6.69 -12.08 -37.18
CA ASN A 640 5.54 -12.98 -37.05
C ASN A 640 4.76 -12.65 -35.76
N LYS A 641 3.86 -11.65 -35.80
CA LYS A 641 2.99 -11.31 -34.65
C LYS A 641 2.14 -12.52 -34.22
N GLY A 642 2.67 -13.33 -33.31
CA GLY A 642 1.98 -14.43 -32.65
C GLY A 642 2.59 -15.80 -32.97
N LEU A 643 3.46 -16.29 -32.09
CA LEU A 643 3.57 -17.69 -31.62
C LEU A 643 4.80 -17.85 -30.71
N SER A 644 4.52 -18.20 -29.44
CA SER A 644 5.38 -18.83 -28.41
C SER A 644 6.79 -18.28 -28.11
N PHE A 645 6.96 -17.95 -26.83
CA PHE A 645 8.18 -17.53 -26.14
C PHE A 645 9.23 -18.65 -26.03
N LEU A 646 10.50 -18.23 -25.99
CA LEU A 646 11.59 -18.69 -25.09
C LEU A 646 12.93 -18.29 -25.73
N LEU A 647 13.71 -17.46 -25.04
CA LEU A 647 15.10 -17.16 -25.41
C LEU A 647 15.99 -18.41 -25.25
N VAL A 648 15.50 -19.41 -24.50
CA VAL A 648 16.21 -20.64 -24.17
C VAL A 648 15.43 -21.87 -24.68
N ARG A 649 15.61 -22.19 -25.95
CA ARG A 649 15.61 -23.57 -26.46
C ARG A 649 16.72 -23.79 -27.47
#